data_AF-A0A1C5KGW8-F1
#
_entry.id   AF-A0A1C5KGW8-F1
#
_cell.length_a   1.000
_cell.length_b   1.000
_cell.length_c   1.000
_cell.angle_alpha   90.00
_cell.angle_beta   90.00
_cell.angle_gamma   90.00
#
_symmetry.space_group_name_H-M   'P 1'
#
loop_
_entity.id
_entity.type
_entity.pdbx_description
1 polymer ?
#
loop_
_entity_poly.entity_id
_entity_poly.type
_entity_poly.pdbx_seq_one_letter_code
_entity_poly.pdbx_strand_id
1 'polypeptide(L)'
;MAHPFLTVRRVMKREKNIFILMVLLFCILFFPAGNVKADDTLLPTAWDNRGVYPKRYSDLVSLDDGYMRVFYRENVVYIEYYDNDFNIKSKKSIPMELELWGGFYHGSDGYYLVEGQNNREEDDAKEVIRVIRYDRNWNKTGTTHITGIAGDEFGQVRYPFDGCVEMTELNGILYIATGHEGYVDASLGQGHQGLLVIAVDQQTMTGEIIDNDLWHSFAQYVKVRDNQLYLLEQSEGSRCTTLSRYDTAAKQWKRISVYQYGGNRTSSWAVACYASVDALEVSDTSVLGLGTSIDQTKYDTARENNLPMNIYLTVTPLDDFTEEATKVISLTNYTEPGKAFMGVKITKVNDNRFMVSWEEYNGETEGSGTEEDTLAGSTLHYVFIDGKGNRISQEYTTGAPISGCQLVVKGEKVVYYASNKNMVDFYSIDSNTGNTTKKMYHVAGEEVGWKLQNGVLTVYGNGALFLDPEDRYRFPVASSGGGYSYTQQGPWHAIQSKVKKVVICSGVTEIPERAFPYFTNLEEIEIEPGLKSIGKEAFYGCDDLEKLTIPASVTKIGEDITWTGYFWVGDYSHVMAGTIYAPYDSYAVQYAKKNALRYKIDLSNAKVSGLNASYTYTGKAITPAVTVKLGSQTLKAGEDYSLSYSDNKKVGTAELTISGNESYYGSIRLTFEIKAAASANQGQKPSEQKPSASNTALKPGTLKTDSKTKNVYKVKTASTVELKQLKNKNASTLTIPSTVRFNGKTYRVTSIAAGAFKNNKKLKKVTISGYITTIGAGAFQNCASLTTVKTGSRVTTIGSKAFYGCRKLTTVVLGKNVKTIGNLSFANCVSLRKMTIPARVEKIGSKAFCNDVKMVSFTIQTQKLTSKKIGSKAFTNMGKNNYKKLVVKVPKNKINTCKKLLRSKGLSTKVKITK
;
A
#
# COMPACT_ATOMS: atom_id res chain seq x y z
N MET A 1 2.69 45.21 -24.38
CA MET A 1 3.38 44.16 -25.15
C MET A 1 4.69 43.82 -24.46
N ALA A 2 5.12 42.57 -24.56
CA ALA A 2 6.46 42.05 -24.23
C ALA A 2 6.90 42.01 -22.75
N HIS A 3 6.99 40.78 -22.23
CA HIS A 3 8.14 40.10 -21.58
C HIS A 3 9.34 40.92 -21.07
N PRO A 4 10.07 40.48 -20.01
CA PRO A 4 10.70 39.14 -19.93
C PRO A 4 10.53 38.41 -18.58
N PHE A 5 10.50 37.07 -18.56
CA PHE A 5 11.67 36.23 -18.22
C PHE A 5 12.47 36.75 -17.02
N LEU A 6 12.14 36.28 -15.80
CA LEU A 6 13.08 35.95 -14.72
C LEU A 6 12.29 35.50 -13.49
N THR A 7 12.89 34.60 -12.71
CA THR A 7 12.44 34.18 -11.36
C THR A 7 11.54 32.93 -11.24
N VAL A 8 11.52 32.07 -12.26
CA VAL A 8 11.30 30.62 -12.08
C VAL A 8 12.48 29.99 -11.28
N ARG A 9 13.60 30.69 -11.14
CA ARG A 9 14.80 30.19 -10.43
C ARG A 9 14.85 30.38 -8.90
N ARG A 10 13.89 31.07 -8.23
CA ARG A 10 13.98 31.33 -6.75
C ARG A 10 12.87 30.77 -5.86
N VAL A 11 11.69 30.40 -6.37
CA VAL A 11 10.65 29.70 -5.54
C VAL A 11 10.91 28.20 -5.42
N MET A 12 11.59 27.60 -6.41
CA MET A 12 12.07 26.21 -6.36
C MET A 12 13.15 25.93 -5.29
N LYS A 13 13.68 26.98 -4.62
CA LYS A 13 14.80 26.90 -3.67
C LYS A 13 14.41 27.11 -2.20
N ARG A 14 13.23 27.67 -1.87
CA ARG A 14 12.81 27.98 -0.47
C ARG A 14 11.87 26.94 0.14
N GLU A 15 11.12 26.19 -0.68
CA GLU A 15 10.38 25.00 -0.24
C GLU A 15 11.34 23.80 -0.02
N LYS A 16 12.41 23.71 -0.81
CA LYS A 16 13.47 22.69 -0.67
C LYS A 16 14.12 22.66 0.73
N ASN A 17 14.33 23.79 1.42
CA ASN A 17 15.04 23.79 2.72
C ASN A 17 14.15 23.54 3.96
N ILE A 18 12.84 23.78 3.92
CA ILE A 18 11.91 23.35 5.00
C ILE A 18 11.48 21.89 4.80
N PHE A 19 11.39 21.47 3.53
CA PHE A 19 11.14 20.08 3.14
C PHE A 19 12.34 19.18 3.50
N ILE A 20 13.58 19.66 3.34
CA ILE A 20 14.80 18.95 3.80
C ILE A 20 14.93 18.94 5.35
N LEU A 21 14.45 19.96 6.08
CA LEU A 21 14.53 20.00 7.56
C LEU A 21 13.42 19.18 8.27
N MET A 22 12.26 18.93 7.63
CA MET A 22 11.23 18.02 8.16
C MET A 22 11.48 16.54 7.84
N VAL A 23 12.25 16.24 6.78
CA VAL A 23 12.67 14.88 6.39
C VAL A 23 13.81 14.35 7.29
N LEU A 24 14.60 15.22 7.93
CA LEU A 24 15.76 14.83 8.76
C LEU A 24 15.51 14.70 10.28
N LEU A 25 14.31 14.99 10.79
CA LEU A 25 14.04 14.98 12.26
C LEU A 25 12.98 13.97 12.72
N PHE A 26 12.60 13.01 11.86
CA PHE A 26 11.64 11.94 12.21
C PHE A 26 12.20 10.50 12.18
N CYS A 27 13.52 10.34 12.03
CA CYS A 27 14.24 9.16 12.54
C CYS A 27 15.04 9.62 13.78
N ILE A 28 15.19 8.75 14.79
CA ILE A 28 15.67 9.02 16.16
C ILE A 28 14.48 9.18 17.12
N LEU A 29 13.69 8.10 17.25
CA LEU A 29 13.86 7.08 18.28
C LEU A 29 13.22 7.59 19.61
N PHE A 30 12.35 6.81 20.23
CA PHE A 30 12.80 5.50 20.63
C PHE A 30 11.67 4.70 21.37
N PHE A 31 11.78 3.38 21.54
CA PHE A 31 13.01 2.59 21.45
C PHE A 31 12.65 1.35 20.58
N PRO A 32 13.46 0.98 19.56
CA PRO A 32 13.07 0.59 18.19
C PRO A 32 11.94 -0.46 18.03
N ALA A 33 11.01 -0.22 17.09
CA ALA A 33 10.41 -1.17 16.11
C ALA A 33 9.10 -0.63 15.46
N GLY A 34 9.18 -0.31 14.16
CA GLY A 34 8.12 -0.50 13.14
C GLY A 34 6.84 0.35 13.12
N ASN A 35 6.93 1.58 12.59
CA ASN A 35 5.80 2.45 12.21
C ASN A 35 4.78 1.75 11.29
N VAL A 36 3.48 1.81 11.62
CA VAL A 36 2.40 1.84 10.60
C VAL A 36 1.79 3.23 10.72
N LYS A 37 2.03 4.08 9.73
CA LYS A 37 1.55 5.47 9.72
C LYS A 37 0.05 5.43 9.37
N ALA A 38 -0.71 6.32 9.97
CA ALA A 38 -2.16 6.34 9.86
C ALA A 38 -2.67 7.02 8.55
N ASP A 39 -2.13 6.61 7.41
CA ASP A 39 -2.73 6.70 6.05
C ASP A 39 -2.57 5.37 5.24
N ASP A 40 -2.11 4.29 5.88
CA ASP A 40 -1.64 3.05 5.24
C ASP A 40 -2.75 2.04 4.87
N THR A 41 -3.74 2.42 4.06
CA THR A 41 -4.65 1.41 3.46
C THR A 41 -4.30 1.10 2.01
N LEU A 42 -3.57 2.00 1.36
CA LEU A 42 -3.05 1.75 0.03
C LEU A 42 -1.64 1.19 0.18
N LEU A 43 -1.39 0.03 -0.40
CA LEU A 43 -0.10 -0.65 -0.42
C LEU A 43 0.35 -0.84 -1.85
N PRO A 44 1.68 -0.90 -2.10
CA PRO A 44 2.18 -1.29 -3.39
C PRO A 44 1.78 -2.73 -3.69
N THR A 45 1.55 -3.06 -4.95
CA THR A 45 1.39 -4.44 -5.38
C THR A 45 2.76 -5.11 -5.32
N ALA A 46 2.90 -6.13 -4.48
CA ALA A 46 4.10 -6.95 -4.49
C ALA A 46 4.07 -7.87 -5.72
N TRP A 47 5.17 -7.91 -6.46
CA TRP A 47 5.35 -8.76 -7.63
C TRP A 47 6.82 -9.11 -7.74
N ASP A 48 7.11 -10.33 -8.21
CA ASP A 48 8.49 -10.73 -8.42
C ASP A 48 9.07 -9.99 -9.63
N ASN A 49 10.03 -9.09 -9.37
CA ASN A 49 10.81 -8.45 -10.41
C ASN A 49 12.26 -8.98 -10.46
N ARG A 50 12.52 -10.17 -9.87
CA ARG A 50 13.79 -10.90 -9.94
C ARG A 50 13.90 -11.86 -11.13
N GLY A 51 13.20 -11.55 -12.23
CA GLY A 51 13.43 -12.23 -13.49
C GLY A 51 14.76 -11.78 -14.10
N VAL A 52 15.71 -12.69 -14.28
CA VAL A 52 17.02 -12.49 -14.94
C VAL A 52 16.87 -12.34 -16.47
N TYR A 53 15.65 -12.28 -16.99
CA TYR A 53 15.40 -12.20 -18.42
C TYR A 53 15.62 -10.76 -18.94
N PRO A 54 16.18 -10.59 -20.15
CA PRO A 54 16.49 -9.28 -20.76
C PRO A 54 15.25 -8.38 -21.00
N LYS A 55 14.05 -8.89 -20.75
CA LYS A 55 12.79 -8.14 -20.89
C LYS A 55 12.54 -7.29 -19.65
N ARG A 56 12.54 -5.97 -19.80
CA ARG A 56 12.16 -5.01 -18.75
C ARG A 56 10.66 -5.12 -18.45
N TYR A 57 10.30 -5.90 -17.44
CA TYR A 57 8.90 -6.04 -16.99
C TYR A 57 8.40 -4.87 -16.14
N SER A 58 9.29 -3.94 -15.81
CA SER A 58 8.95 -2.84 -14.94
C SER A 58 9.92 -1.66 -15.00
N ASP A 59 9.39 -0.46 -14.82
CA ASP A 59 10.12 0.79 -14.80
C ASP A 59 9.82 1.61 -13.55
N LEU A 60 10.85 2.30 -13.07
CA LEU A 60 10.72 3.39 -12.11
C LEU A 60 10.95 4.70 -12.86
N VAL A 61 10.11 5.70 -12.57
CA VAL A 61 10.20 7.03 -13.16
C VAL A 61 10.33 8.06 -12.05
N SER A 62 11.32 8.94 -12.17
CA SER A 62 11.44 10.13 -11.32
C SER A 62 10.49 11.21 -11.83
N LEU A 63 9.58 11.67 -10.98
CA LEU A 63 8.66 12.78 -11.24
C LEU A 63 9.01 13.99 -10.37
N ASP A 64 8.58 15.19 -10.71
CA ASP A 64 8.83 16.38 -9.87
C ASP A 64 8.35 16.20 -8.41
N ASP A 65 7.19 15.58 -8.22
CA ASP A 65 6.51 15.43 -6.93
C ASP A 65 6.62 14.02 -6.32
N GLY A 66 7.52 13.18 -6.85
CA GLY A 66 7.79 11.84 -6.31
C GLY A 66 8.25 10.84 -7.36
N TYR A 67 7.65 9.66 -7.37
CA TYR A 67 8.01 8.59 -8.30
C TYR A 67 6.76 7.95 -8.90
N MET A 68 6.93 7.32 -10.05
CA MET A 68 5.93 6.45 -10.64
C MET A 68 6.56 5.10 -10.96
N ARG A 69 5.93 4.03 -10.49
CA ARG A 69 6.28 2.66 -10.84
C ARG A 69 5.29 2.16 -11.89
N VAL A 70 5.78 1.59 -12.97
CA VAL A 70 4.99 0.96 -14.04
C VAL A 70 5.47 -0.47 -14.19
N PHE A 71 4.57 -1.45 -14.17
CA PHE A 71 4.94 -2.86 -14.33
C PHE A 71 3.78 -3.67 -14.89
N TYR A 72 4.11 -4.79 -15.50
CA TYR A 72 3.16 -5.65 -16.19
C TYR A 72 2.93 -6.99 -15.45
N ARG A 73 1.67 -7.46 -15.40
CA ARG A 73 1.27 -8.80 -14.94
C ARG A 73 -0.06 -9.21 -15.59
N GLU A 74 -0.17 -10.45 -16.05
CA GLU A 74 -1.44 -11.09 -16.49
C GLU A 74 -2.27 -10.22 -17.46
N ASN A 75 -1.66 -9.73 -18.56
CA ASN A 75 -2.31 -8.84 -19.54
C ASN A 75 -2.77 -7.49 -18.94
N VAL A 76 -2.18 -7.05 -17.82
CA VAL A 76 -2.49 -5.78 -17.15
C VAL A 76 -1.21 -5.01 -16.81
N VAL A 77 -1.19 -3.74 -17.19
CA VAL A 77 -0.19 -2.75 -16.77
C VAL A 77 -0.67 -2.07 -15.51
N TYR A 78 0.14 -2.11 -14.46
CA TYR A 78 -0.08 -1.46 -13.18
C TYR A 78 0.76 -0.19 -13.09
N ILE A 79 0.15 0.87 -12.59
CA ILE A 79 0.76 2.18 -12.43
C ILE A 79 0.56 2.62 -10.99
N GLU A 80 1.64 2.97 -10.32
CA GLU A 80 1.60 3.42 -8.94
C GLU A 80 2.41 4.69 -8.76
N TYR A 81 1.83 5.63 -8.04
CA TYR A 81 2.45 6.93 -7.77
C TYR A 81 2.87 6.99 -6.33
N TYR A 82 4.07 7.52 -6.08
CA TYR A 82 4.69 7.65 -4.78
C TYR A 82 5.09 9.09 -4.53
N ASP A 83 5.12 9.52 -3.28
CA ASP A 83 5.81 10.76 -2.90
C ASP A 83 7.33 10.55 -2.79
N ASN A 84 8.05 11.61 -2.41
CA ASN A 84 9.51 11.56 -2.28
C ASN A 84 10.03 10.66 -1.15
N ASP A 85 9.17 10.33 -0.18
CA ASP A 85 9.48 9.41 0.91
C ASP A 85 9.01 7.99 0.59
N PHE A 86 8.70 7.72 -0.69
CA PHE A 86 8.10 6.50 -1.22
C PHE A 86 6.77 6.12 -0.57
N ASN A 87 5.98 7.04 -0.03
CA ASN A 87 4.60 6.72 0.38
C ASN A 87 3.71 6.65 -0.86
N ILE A 88 2.98 5.56 -1.02
CA ILE A 88 2.08 5.40 -2.15
C ILE A 88 0.92 6.40 -2.08
N LYS A 89 0.72 7.17 -3.16
CA LYS A 89 -0.30 8.21 -3.34
C LYS A 89 -1.55 7.66 -4.02
N SER A 90 -1.37 6.83 -5.04
CA SER A 90 -2.45 6.26 -5.85
C SER A 90 -1.95 5.11 -6.72
N LYS A 91 -2.85 4.21 -7.12
CA LYS A 91 -2.59 3.19 -8.14
C LYS A 91 -3.69 3.15 -9.20
N LYS A 92 -3.35 2.71 -10.41
CA LYS A 92 -4.23 2.52 -11.56
C LYS A 92 -3.78 1.25 -12.30
N SER A 93 -4.70 0.60 -13.00
CA SER A 93 -4.37 -0.45 -13.96
C SER A 93 -4.93 -0.12 -15.34
N ILE A 94 -4.29 -0.65 -16.38
CA ILE A 94 -4.66 -0.53 -17.78
C ILE A 94 -4.54 -1.94 -18.40
N PRO A 95 -5.60 -2.50 -18.98
CA PRO A 95 -5.50 -3.77 -19.69
C PRO A 95 -4.65 -3.57 -20.95
N MET A 96 -3.80 -4.55 -21.26
CA MET A 96 -3.09 -4.59 -22.53
C MET A 96 -4.05 -4.87 -23.68
N GLU A 97 -3.71 -4.37 -24.86
CA GLU A 97 -4.47 -4.58 -26.09
C GLU A 97 -3.91 -5.74 -26.93
N LEU A 98 -2.62 -6.08 -26.78
CA LEU A 98 -1.97 -7.26 -27.35
C LEU A 98 -1.38 -8.20 -26.27
N GLU A 99 -0.94 -9.40 -26.66
CA GLU A 99 -0.57 -10.50 -25.75
C GLU A 99 0.86 -10.39 -25.16
N LEU A 100 1.76 -9.66 -25.81
CA LEU A 100 3.17 -9.52 -25.42
C LEU A 100 3.49 -8.12 -24.92
N TRP A 101 4.17 -8.06 -23.78
CA TRP A 101 4.71 -6.82 -23.25
C TRP A 101 6.01 -6.44 -23.96
N GLY A 102 6.02 -5.28 -24.60
CA GLY A 102 7.22 -4.68 -25.17
C GLY A 102 7.92 -3.77 -24.17
N GLY A 103 7.24 -2.74 -23.67
CA GLY A 103 7.85 -1.84 -22.69
C GLY A 103 7.04 -0.57 -22.41
N PHE A 104 7.58 0.26 -21.52
CA PHE A 104 7.04 1.57 -21.17
C PHE A 104 8.08 2.66 -21.43
N TYR A 105 7.63 3.83 -21.92
CA TYR A 105 8.48 5.01 -22.05
C TYR A 105 7.84 6.27 -21.49
N HIS A 106 8.63 7.01 -20.71
CA HIS A 106 8.31 8.34 -20.22
C HIS A 106 8.80 9.39 -21.24
N GLY A 107 8.01 9.67 -22.26
CA GLY A 107 8.33 10.72 -23.24
C GLY A 107 8.11 12.13 -22.70
N SER A 108 8.56 13.15 -23.42
CA SER A 108 8.34 14.56 -23.05
C SER A 108 6.86 14.96 -23.10
N ASP A 109 6.10 14.41 -24.04
CA ASP A 109 4.73 14.79 -24.36
C ASP A 109 3.66 13.85 -23.77
N GLY A 110 4.05 12.79 -23.07
CA GLY A 110 3.13 11.77 -22.60
C GLY A 110 3.80 10.51 -22.06
N TYR A 111 3.06 9.41 -22.13
CA TYR A 111 3.55 8.07 -21.84
C TYR A 111 3.32 7.18 -23.05
N TYR A 112 4.21 6.24 -23.28
CA TYR A 112 4.10 5.27 -24.37
C TYR A 112 4.12 3.86 -23.79
N LEU A 113 3.21 3.02 -24.28
CA LEU A 113 3.24 1.57 -24.09
C LEU A 113 3.53 0.91 -25.43
N VAL A 114 4.44 -0.05 -25.43
CA VAL A 114 4.76 -0.89 -26.58
C VAL A 114 4.28 -2.30 -26.25
N GLU A 115 3.44 -2.84 -27.11
CA GLU A 115 2.82 -4.16 -26.98
C GLU A 115 2.98 -4.92 -28.30
N GLY A 116 2.83 -6.24 -28.29
CA GLY A 116 3.03 -7.05 -29.49
C GLY A 116 2.31 -8.38 -29.48
N GLN A 117 2.35 -9.07 -30.60
CA GLN A 117 1.76 -10.40 -30.78
C GLN A 117 2.55 -11.21 -31.80
N ASN A 118 2.54 -12.54 -31.65
CA ASN A 118 3.33 -13.41 -32.50
C ASN A 118 2.72 -13.55 -33.90
N ASN A 119 3.56 -13.64 -34.94
CA ASN A 119 3.17 -13.91 -36.33
C ASN A 119 3.65 -15.29 -36.80
N ARG A 120 3.15 -16.35 -36.13
CA ARG A 120 3.56 -17.74 -36.43
C ARG A 120 3.18 -18.23 -37.82
N GLU A 121 2.16 -17.62 -38.42
CA GLU A 121 1.67 -17.94 -39.77
C GLU A 121 2.39 -17.13 -40.86
N GLU A 122 3.34 -16.28 -40.48
CA GLU A 122 4.16 -15.50 -41.43
C GLU A 122 3.31 -14.62 -42.37
N ASP A 123 2.26 -13.99 -41.81
CA ASP A 123 1.36 -13.07 -42.52
C ASP A 123 1.89 -11.63 -42.45
N ASP A 124 2.39 -11.11 -43.57
CA ASP A 124 2.99 -9.76 -43.66
C ASP A 124 1.99 -8.62 -43.36
N ALA A 125 0.68 -8.89 -43.46
CA ALA A 125 -0.36 -7.92 -43.11
C ALA A 125 -0.68 -7.94 -41.61
N LYS A 126 -0.18 -8.93 -40.86
CA LYS A 126 -0.42 -9.05 -39.44
C LYS A 126 0.32 -7.96 -38.68
N GLU A 127 -0.41 -7.28 -37.80
CA GLU A 127 0.19 -6.42 -36.79
C GLU A 127 1.06 -7.26 -35.85
N VAL A 128 2.30 -6.85 -35.64
CA VAL A 128 3.23 -7.51 -34.73
C VAL A 128 3.57 -6.63 -33.53
N ILE A 129 3.58 -5.31 -33.72
CA ILE A 129 3.90 -4.34 -32.67
C ILE A 129 2.88 -3.20 -32.69
N ARG A 130 2.40 -2.83 -31.50
CA ARG A 130 1.55 -1.67 -31.25
C ARG A 130 2.26 -0.69 -30.36
N VAL A 131 2.23 0.59 -30.74
CA VAL A 131 2.72 1.69 -29.89
C VAL A 131 1.53 2.58 -29.53
N ILE A 132 1.25 2.68 -28.23
CA ILE A 132 0.09 3.38 -27.69
C ILE A 132 0.56 4.61 -26.93
N ARG A 133 0.08 5.79 -27.31
CA ARG A 133 0.37 7.05 -26.63
C ARG A 133 -0.74 7.41 -25.65
N TYR A 134 -0.34 7.82 -24.46
CA TYR A 134 -1.20 8.33 -23.40
C TYR A 134 -0.76 9.74 -22.97
N ASP A 135 -1.73 10.57 -22.58
CA ASP A 135 -1.42 11.80 -21.84
C ASP A 135 -0.94 11.50 -20.41
N ARG A 136 -0.49 12.54 -19.68
CA ARG A 136 -0.03 12.39 -18.28
C ARG A 136 -1.11 11.97 -17.28
N ASN A 137 -2.37 11.93 -17.69
CA ASN A 137 -3.50 11.42 -16.90
C ASN A 137 -3.91 10.00 -17.33
N TRP A 138 -3.13 9.36 -18.20
CA TRP A 138 -3.41 8.05 -18.79
C TRP A 138 -4.72 8.00 -19.56
N ASN A 139 -5.04 9.05 -20.32
CA ASN A 139 -6.02 9.02 -21.39
C ASN A 139 -5.30 8.64 -22.69
N LYS A 140 -5.78 7.62 -23.42
CA LYS A 140 -5.22 7.25 -24.72
C LYS A 140 -5.40 8.40 -25.71
N THR A 141 -4.32 8.88 -26.30
CA THR A 141 -4.30 10.01 -27.24
C THR A 141 -3.91 9.60 -28.66
N GLY A 142 -3.32 8.42 -28.84
CA GLY A 142 -2.97 7.93 -30.17
C GLY A 142 -2.48 6.48 -30.16
N THR A 143 -2.41 5.87 -31.33
CA THR A 143 -1.92 4.50 -31.53
C THR A 143 -1.29 4.40 -32.92
N THR A 144 -0.21 3.63 -33.05
CA THR A 144 0.31 3.17 -34.33
C THR A 144 0.55 1.67 -34.29
N HIS A 145 0.56 1.05 -35.47
CA HIS A 145 0.68 -0.38 -35.67
C HIS A 145 1.82 -0.63 -36.66
N ILE A 146 2.69 -1.58 -36.35
CA ILE A 146 3.75 -2.05 -37.24
C ILE A 146 3.37 -3.47 -37.67
N THR A 147 3.38 -3.73 -38.97
CA THR A 147 3.07 -5.04 -39.55
C THR A 147 4.35 -5.83 -39.83
N GLY A 148 4.24 -7.13 -40.11
CA GLY A 148 5.37 -8.02 -40.38
C GLY A 148 6.15 -7.78 -41.70
N ILE A 149 5.99 -6.61 -42.34
CA ILE A 149 6.56 -6.12 -43.63
C ILE A 149 6.80 -7.19 -44.73
N ALA A 150 6.12 -7.01 -45.87
CA ALA A 150 6.38 -7.78 -47.08
C ALA A 150 7.58 -7.24 -47.89
N GLY A 151 8.52 -8.10 -48.28
CA GLY A 151 9.33 -7.89 -49.49
C GLY A 151 10.85 -7.84 -49.34
N ASP A 152 11.42 -7.84 -48.15
CA ASP A 152 12.84 -8.15 -47.93
C ASP A 152 12.97 -9.20 -46.82
N GLU A 153 13.92 -10.13 -46.95
CA GLU A 153 14.17 -11.15 -45.91
C GLU A 153 14.46 -10.50 -44.56
N PHE A 154 14.93 -9.25 -44.57
CA PHE A 154 15.35 -8.50 -43.39
C PHE A 154 14.20 -7.90 -42.60
N GLY A 155 13.06 -7.50 -43.19
CA GLY A 155 11.95 -6.81 -42.51
C GLY A 155 10.93 -7.69 -41.76
N GLN A 156 11.08 -9.01 -41.85
CA GLN A 156 10.10 -9.98 -41.38
C GLN A 156 10.11 -10.12 -39.87
N VAL A 157 8.93 -10.14 -39.24
CA VAL A 157 8.81 -10.28 -37.78
C VAL A 157 7.87 -11.43 -37.45
N ARG A 158 8.43 -12.55 -36.97
CA ARG A 158 7.71 -13.73 -36.47
C ARG A 158 7.43 -13.64 -34.98
N TYR A 159 8.46 -13.31 -34.19
CA TYR A 159 8.37 -13.12 -32.75
C TYR A 159 8.92 -11.74 -32.39
N PRO A 160 8.07 -10.76 -32.02
CA PRO A 160 8.54 -9.45 -31.59
C PRO A 160 9.11 -9.52 -30.16
N PHE A 161 10.00 -8.58 -29.83
CA PHE A 161 10.63 -8.44 -28.52
C PHE A 161 11.46 -9.66 -28.11
N ASP A 162 12.18 -10.26 -29.05
CA ASP A 162 13.13 -11.33 -28.78
C ASP A 162 14.49 -10.76 -28.33
N GLY A 163 14.46 -10.06 -27.19
CA GLY A 163 15.58 -9.28 -26.66
C GLY A 163 15.08 -8.20 -25.70
N CYS A 164 15.92 -7.20 -25.42
CA CYS A 164 15.47 -6.00 -24.71
C CYS A 164 14.63 -5.09 -25.63
N VAL A 165 13.83 -4.22 -25.00
CA VAL A 165 13.11 -3.13 -25.69
C VAL A 165 13.59 -1.84 -25.04
N GLU A 166 14.34 -1.04 -25.79
CA GLU A 166 14.88 0.22 -25.34
C GLU A 166 14.26 1.36 -26.14
N MET A 167 13.99 2.48 -25.48
CA MET A 167 13.28 3.60 -26.08
C MET A 167 13.97 4.91 -25.76
N THR A 168 14.00 5.80 -26.74
CA THR A 168 14.49 7.18 -26.58
C THR A 168 13.75 8.10 -27.53
N GLU A 169 13.78 9.41 -27.28
CA GLU A 169 13.11 10.38 -28.15
C GLU A 169 14.10 11.44 -28.64
N LEU A 170 13.93 11.85 -29.90
CA LEU A 170 14.69 12.91 -30.52
C LEU A 170 13.79 13.66 -31.51
N ASN A 171 13.74 14.99 -31.42
CA ASN A 171 12.99 15.86 -32.35
C ASN A 171 11.53 15.48 -32.62
N GLY A 172 10.80 15.04 -31.60
CA GLY A 172 9.39 14.66 -31.78
C GLY A 172 9.21 13.24 -32.35
N ILE A 173 10.27 12.45 -32.45
CA ILE A 173 10.25 11.05 -32.87
C ILE A 173 10.62 10.18 -31.67
N LEU A 174 9.80 9.17 -31.38
CA LEU A 174 10.12 8.09 -30.45
C LEU A 174 10.83 6.97 -31.22
N TYR A 175 12.06 6.67 -30.84
CA TYR A 175 12.85 5.55 -31.35
C TYR A 175 12.70 4.37 -30.40
N ILE A 176 12.43 3.20 -30.96
CA ILE A 176 12.27 1.92 -30.25
C ILE A 176 13.27 0.95 -30.86
N ALA A 177 14.26 0.52 -30.08
CA ALA A 177 15.21 -0.51 -30.46
C ALA A 177 14.83 -1.82 -29.76
N THR A 178 14.70 -2.90 -30.52
CA THR A 178 14.35 -4.21 -29.96
C THR A 178 14.86 -5.38 -30.79
N GLY A 179 14.98 -6.55 -30.16
CA GLY A 179 15.20 -7.81 -30.85
C GLY A 179 13.92 -8.38 -31.45
N HIS A 180 14.06 -9.15 -32.52
CA HIS A 180 12.97 -9.94 -33.10
C HIS A 180 13.53 -11.23 -33.72
N GLU A 181 12.68 -12.25 -33.83
CA GLU A 181 12.94 -13.41 -34.70
C GLU A 181 12.22 -13.19 -36.03
N GLY A 182 12.95 -13.32 -37.14
CA GLY A 182 12.39 -13.33 -38.50
C GLY A 182 11.65 -14.62 -38.86
N TYR A 183 11.20 -14.75 -40.11
CA TYR A 183 10.56 -15.97 -40.59
C TYR A 183 11.54 -17.14 -40.65
N VAL A 184 11.00 -18.36 -40.71
CA VAL A 184 11.82 -19.57 -40.67
C VAL A 184 12.66 -19.68 -41.93
N ASP A 185 13.98 -19.75 -41.77
CA ASP A 185 14.88 -20.11 -42.86
C ASP A 185 14.73 -21.62 -43.15
N ALA A 186 14.30 -21.96 -44.37
CA ALA A 186 14.09 -23.33 -44.81
C ALA A 186 15.35 -24.21 -44.75
N SER A 187 16.55 -23.62 -44.78
CA SER A 187 17.83 -24.32 -44.68
C SER A 187 18.24 -24.65 -43.23
N LEU A 188 17.72 -23.91 -42.24
CA LEU A 188 18.07 -24.06 -40.83
C LEU A 188 16.91 -24.58 -39.97
N GLY A 189 15.67 -24.52 -40.46
CA GLY A 189 14.47 -24.95 -39.72
C GLY A 189 14.10 -24.03 -38.54
N GLN A 190 14.71 -22.84 -38.45
CA GLN A 190 14.48 -21.84 -37.41
C GLN A 190 14.58 -20.42 -37.99
N GLY A 191 13.98 -19.43 -37.33
CA GLY A 191 14.14 -18.02 -37.71
C GLY A 191 15.43 -17.40 -37.18
N HIS A 192 15.91 -16.35 -37.84
CA HIS A 192 17.09 -15.60 -37.39
C HIS A 192 16.70 -14.51 -36.41
N GLN A 193 17.45 -14.37 -35.32
CA GLN A 193 17.32 -13.25 -34.39
C GLN A 193 17.99 -12.01 -34.95
N GLY A 194 17.39 -10.84 -34.78
CA GLY A 194 17.91 -9.59 -35.35
C GLY A 194 17.51 -8.34 -34.59
N LEU A 195 18.23 -7.25 -34.89
CA LEU A 195 17.94 -5.90 -34.44
C LEU A 195 16.78 -5.33 -35.26
N LEU A 196 15.87 -4.64 -34.58
CA LEU A 196 14.81 -3.85 -35.17
C LEU A 196 14.80 -2.45 -34.54
N VAL A 197 14.87 -1.40 -35.37
CA VAL A 197 14.70 -0.01 -34.93
C VAL A 197 13.48 0.61 -35.61
N ILE A 198 12.53 1.05 -34.79
CA ILE A 198 11.29 1.70 -35.22
C ILE A 198 11.35 3.17 -34.82
N ALA A 199 11.03 4.06 -35.75
CA ALA A 199 10.80 5.48 -35.51
C ALA A 199 9.30 5.77 -35.53
N VAL A 200 8.76 6.40 -34.48
CA VAL A 200 7.36 6.81 -34.38
C VAL A 200 7.27 8.31 -34.24
N ASP A 201 6.65 8.98 -35.21
CA ASP A 201 6.33 10.40 -35.10
C ASP A 201 5.29 10.62 -34.00
N GLN A 202 5.66 11.39 -32.97
CA GLN A 202 4.83 11.59 -31.78
C GLN A 202 3.57 12.42 -32.09
N GLN A 203 3.60 13.28 -33.11
CA GLN A 203 2.48 14.15 -33.48
C GLN A 203 1.45 13.40 -34.34
N THR A 204 1.90 12.71 -35.38
CA THR A 204 1.02 12.00 -36.31
C THR A 204 0.69 10.59 -35.84
N MET A 205 1.51 10.02 -34.93
CA MET A 205 1.49 8.60 -34.57
C MET A 205 1.62 7.71 -35.81
N THR A 206 2.58 8.03 -36.68
CA THR A 206 2.99 7.16 -37.79
C THR A 206 4.32 6.51 -37.45
N GLY A 207 4.40 5.19 -37.59
CA GLY A 207 5.61 4.42 -37.36
C GLY A 207 6.28 3.94 -38.66
N GLU A 208 7.61 3.95 -38.70
CA GLU A 208 8.42 3.38 -39.77
C GLU A 208 9.59 2.55 -39.19
N ILE A 209 9.97 1.47 -39.87
CA ILE A 209 11.20 0.72 -39.56
C ILE A 209 12.35 1.44 -40.26
N ILE A 210 13.37 1.83 -39.49
CA ILE A 210 14.51 2.62 -39.98
C ILE A 210 15.85 1.89 -39.91
N ASP A 211 15.87 0.74 -39.24
CA ASP A 211 17.01 -0.17 -39.24
C ASP A 211 16.51 -1.58 -38.96
N ASN A 212 17.08 -2.53 -39.68
CA ASN A 212 16.81 -3.94 -39.46
C ASN A 212 18.04 -4.76 -39.86
N ASP A 213 18.53 -5.58 -38.93
CA ASP A 213 19.70 -6.42 -39.12
C ASP A 213 19.41 -7.83 -38.56
N LEU A 214 19.29 -8.83 -39.44
CA LEU A 214 19.02 -10.23 -39.10
C LEU A 214 20.27 -11.06 -38.76
N TRP A 215 21.36 -10.43 -38.31
CA TRP A 215 22.57 -11.13 -37.92
C TRP A 215 22.70 -11.30 -36.40
N HIS A 216 21.91 -12.21 -35.82
CA HIS A 216 21.98 -12.67 -34.42
C HIS A 216 22.35 -11.53 -33.44
N SER A 217 21.42 -10.60 -33.29
CA SER A 217 21.52 -9.47 -32.37
C SER A 217 20.71 -9.76 -31.10
N PHE A 218 21.40 -9.95 -29.98
CA PHE A 218 20.78 -10.48 -28.74
C PHE A 218 20.40 -9.40 -27.72
N ALA A 219 21.09 -8.26 -27.73
CA ALA A 219 20.85 -7.15 -26.81
C ALA A 219 21.20 -5.82 -27.48
N GLN A 220 20.30 -4.85 -27.41
CA GLN A 220 20.50 -3.52 -28.00
C GLN A 220 20.08 -2.39 -27.05
N TYR A 221 20.85 -1.32 -27.05
CA TYR A 221 20.61 -0.13 -26.22
C TYR A 221 20.67 1.12 -27.04
N VAL A 222 19.70 2.02 -26.83
CA VAL A 222 19.59 3.26 -27.59
C VAL A 222 19.60 4.49 -26.68
N LYS A 223 20.39 5.50 -27.04
CA LYS A 223 20.52 6.77 -26.33
C LYS A 223 20.60 7.93 -27.30
N VAL A 224 20.30 9.13 -26.79
CA VAL A 224 20.36 10.37 -27.56
C VAL A 224 21.27 11.38 -26.86
N ARG A 225 22.05 12.12 -27.64
CA ARG A 225 22.76 13.32 -27.21
C ARG A 225 23.02 14.25 -28.39
N ASP A 226 22.96 15.57 -28.17
CA ASP A 226 23.35 16.60 -29.14
C ASP A 226 22.78 16.37 -30.55
N ASN A 227 21.50 16.02 -30.62
CA ASN A 227 20.76 15.73 -31.85
C ASN A 227 21.23 14.48 -32.63
N GLN A 228 21.90 13.56 -31.95
CA GLN A 228 22.39 12.29 -32.50
C GLN A 228 21.81 11.12 -31.71
N LEU A 229 21.45 10.06 -32.42
CA LEU A 229 21.06 8.78 -31.86
C LEU A 229 22.29 7.86 -31.82
N TYR A 230 22.47 7.18 -30.70
CA TYR A 230 23.51 6.17 -30.51
C TYR A 230 22.85 4.85 -30.21
N LEU A 231 23.26 3.80 -30.91
CA LEU A 231 22.78 2.44 -30.74
C LEU A 231 23.98 1.54 -30.47
N LEU A 232 23.92 0.78 -29.39
CA LEU A 232 24.91 -0.23 -29.04
C LEU A 232 24.25 -1.59 -29.15
N GLU A 233 24.86 -2.51 -29.87
CA GLU A 233 24.34 -3.87 -30.03
C GLU A 233 25.42 -4.93 -29.91
N GLN A 234 24.99 -6.11 -29.51
CA GLN A 234 25.78 -7.33 -29.58
C GLN A 234 25.54 -8.01 -30.94
N SER A 235 26.52 -7.99 -31.84
CA SER A 235 26.40 -8.58 -33.18
C SER A 235 27.19 -9.89 -33.27
N GLU A 236 26.52 -11.03 -33.46
CA GLU A 236 27.21 -12.30 -33.70
C GLU A 236 27.80 -12.39 -35.12
N GLY A 237 27.16 -11.70 -36.08
CA GLY A 237 27.62 -11.66 -37.48
C GLY A 237 29.04 -11.13 -37.61
N SER A 238 29.28 -9.96 -37.01
CA SER A 238 30.59 -9.27 -36.97
C SER A 238 31.50 -9.71 -35.81
N ARG A 239 30.98 -10.53 -34.88
CA ARG A 239 31.68 -11.00 -33.68
C ARG A 239 32.22 -9.85 -32.83
N CYS A 240 31.47 -8.76 -32.73
CA CYS A 240 31.87 -7.62 -31.92
C CYS A 240 30.67 -6.94 -31.26
N THR A 241 30.97 -6.15 -30.23
CA THR A 241 30.08 -5.08 -29.80
C THR A 241 30.14 -3.98 -30.84
N THR A 242 29.00 -3.68 -31.47
CA THR A 242 28.90 -2.63 -32.50
C THR A 242 28.29 -1.38 -31.90
N LEU A 243 28.94 -0.23 -32.11
CA LEU A 243 28.40 1.08 -31.78
C LEU A 243 28.05 1.84 -33.06
N SER A 244 26.80 2.28 -33.14
CA SER A 244 26.23 2.95 -34.29
C SER A 244 25.79 4.37 -33.92
N ARG A 245 26.05 5.33 -34.80
CA ARG A 245 25.56 6.72 -34.70
C ARG A 245 24.67 7.03 -35.89
N TYR A 246 23.44 7.46 -35.63
CA TYR A 246 22.48 7.80 -36.68
C TYR A 246 22.60 9.28 -37.06
N ASP A 247 22.90 9.53 -38.33
CA ASP A 247 22.74 10.85 -38.94
C ASP A 247 21.27 11.04 -39.33
N THR A 248 20.56 11.85 -38.55
CA THR A 248 19.13 12.14 -38.79
C THR A 248 18.88 12.92 -40.08
N ALA A 249 19.87 13.69 -40.58
CA ALA A 249 19.73 14.44 -41.81
C ALA A 249 19.97 13.57 -43.05
N ALA A 250 20.99 12.72 -43.01
CA ALA A 250 21.30 11.77 -44.08
C ALA A 250 20.43 10.50 -44.05
N LYS A 251 19.73 10.25 -42.92
CA LYS A 251 19.02 9.00 -42.63
C LYS A 251 19.92 7.77 -42.76
N GLN A 252 21.15 7.87 -42.27
CA GLN A 252 22.16 6.81 -42.39
C GLN A 252 22.85 6.52 -41.06
N TRP A 253 23.23 5.27 -40.86
CA TRP A 253 24.00 4.81 -39.72
C TRP A 253 25.49 4.79 -40.05
N LYS A 254 26.30 5.38 -39.17
CA LYS A 254 27.75 5.12 -39.11
C LYS A 254 28.00 4.09 -38.02
N ARG A 255 28.55 2.92 -38.36
CA ARG A 255 28.82 1.81 -37.43
C ARG A 255 30.33 1.62 -37.24
N ILE A 256 30.75 1.30 -36.01
CA ILE A 256 32.14 0.98 -35.65
C ILE A 256 32.15 -0.21 -34.68
N SER A 257 33.18 -1.05 -34.77
CA SER A 257 33.42 -2.16 -33.84
C SER A 257 34.15 -1.65 -32.60
N VAL A 258 33.52 -1.72 -31.42
CA VAL A 258 34.08 -1.15 -30.18
C VAL A 258 34.65 -2.19 -29.22
N TYR A 259 34.33 -3.46 -29.41
CA TYR A 259 34.93 -4.58 -28.66
C TYR A 259 34.84 -5.87 -29.47
N GLN A 260 35.96 -6.48 -29.82
CA GLN A 260 36.00 -7.73 -30.59
C GLN A 260 35.83 -8.95 -29.67
N TYR A 261 34.98 -9.89 -30.07
CA TYR A 261 34.86 -11.22 -29.45
C TYR A 261 35.82 -12.20 -30.14
N GLY A 262 36.38 -13.14 -29.38
CA GLY A 262 37.38 -14.10 -29.84
C GLY A 262 36.83 -15.26 -30.68
N GLY A 263 37.77 -16.00 -31.31
CA GLY A 263 37.54 -17.28 -31.99
C GLY A 263 37.36 -17.22 -33.52
N ASN A 264 37.75 -18.30 -34.21
CA ASN A 264 37.37 -18.55 -35.61
C ASN A 264 36.02 -19.30 -35.65
N ARG A 265 35.19 -19.10 -36.68
CA ARG A 265 33.92 -19.84 -36.94
C ARG A 265 34.08 -21.37 -37.15
N THR A 266 35.24 -21.95 -36.83
CA THR A 266 35.65 -23.29 -37.27
C THR A 266 35.14 -24.44 -36.41
N SER A 267 34.37 -24.19 -35.33
CA SER A 267 33.73 -25.27 -34.57
C SER A 267 32.22 -25.12 -34.53
N SER A 268 31.51 -26.25 -34.63
CA SER A 268 30.05 -26.37 -34.44
C SER A 268 29.57 -25.93 -33.04
N TRP A 269 30.50 -25.52 -32.18
CA TRP A 269 30.28 -25.09 -30.80
C TRP A 269 30.58 -23.61 -30.57
N ALA A 270 30.99 -22.86 -31.61
CA ALA A 270 31.35 -21.43 -31.56
C ALA A 270 30.15 -20.47 -31.33
N VAL A 271 29.03 -20.97 -30.82
CA VAL A 271 27.73 -20.29 -30.75
C VAL A 271 27.67 -19.23 -29.62
N ALA A 272 28.51 -19.33 -28.58
CA ALA A 272 28.54 -18.35 -27.49
C ALA A 272 29.82 -17.50 -27.56
N CYS A 273 29.69 -16.20 -27.82
CA CYS A 273 30.82 -15.25 -27.85
C CYS A 273 31.49 -15.01 -26.48
N TYR A 274 30.95 -15.61 -25.40
CA TYR A 274 31.33 -15.39 -23.99
C TYR A 274 31.51 -13.91 -23.61
N ALA A 275 30.73 -13.06 -24.26
CA ALA A 275 30.62 -11.64 -24.02
C ALA A 275 29.16 -11.20 -24.16
N SER A 276 28.80 -10.13 -23.49
CA SER A 276 27.49 -9.48 -23.57
C SER A 276 27.64 -7.97 -23.77
N VAL A 277 26.51 -7.35 -24.11
CA VAL A 277 26.29 -5.91 -23.99
C VAL A 277 25.15 -5.70 -23.00
N ASP A 278 25.37 -4.89 -21.97
CA ASP A 278 24.45 -4.76 -20.83
C ASP A 278 23.92 -3.33 -20.63
N ALA A 279 24.62 -2.30 -21.15
CA ALA A 279 24.12 -0.93 -21.08
C ALA A 279 24.85 0.04 -22.02
N LEU A 280 24.18 1.17 -22.32
CA LEU A 280 24.74 2.32 -23.04
C LEU A 280 24.40 3.61 -22.31
N GLU A 281 25.37 4.52 -22.18
CA GLU A 281 25.15 5.91 -21.78
C GLU A 281 26.02 6.88 -22.59
N VAL A 282 25.68 8.18 -22.56
CA VAL A 282 26.45 9.23 -23.26
C VAL A 282 26.83 10.36 -22.31
N SER A 283 28.15 10.61 -22.19
CA SER A 283 28.75 11.68 -21.40
C SER A 283 28.86 12.99 -22.18
N ASP A 284 29.48 14.02 -21.59
CA ASP A 284 29.81 15.25 -22.32
C ASP A 284 30.88 15.07 -23.39
N THR A 285 31.68 14.01 -23.29
CA THR A 285 32.86 13.83 -24.15
C THR A 285 32.88 12.50 -24.89
N SER A 286 32.08 11.52 -24.46
CA SER A 286 32.20 10.14 -24.95
C SER A 286 30.89 9.37 -24.88
N VAL A 287 30.78 8.37 -25.75
CA VAL A 287 29.80 7.29 -25.66
C VAL A 287 30.40 6.18 -24.80
N LEU A 288 29.62 5.69 -23.84
CA LEU A 288 30.02 4.69 -22.86
C LEU A 288 29.22 3.40 -23.08
N GLY A 289 29.86 2.36 -23.63
CA GLY A 289 29.27 1.03 -23.77
C GLY A 289 29.73 0.10 -22.66
N LEU A 290 28.82 -0.64 -22.05
CA LEU A 290 29.12 -1.52 -20.92
C LEU A 290 28.71 -2.96 -21.25
N GLY A 291 29.55 -3.92 -20.86
CA GLY A 291 29.25 -5.33 -21.05
C GLY A 291 30.05 -6.24 -20.12
N THR A 292 29.80 -7.54 -20.20
CA THR A 292 30.61 -8.57 -19.56
C THR A 292 31.36 -9.40 -20.58
N SER A 293 32.55 -9.88 -20.21
CA SER A 293 33.33 -10.78 -21.06
C SER A 293 34.31 -11.61 -20.24
N ILE A 294 34.61 -12.81 -20.72
CA ILE A 294 35.85 -13.51 -20.33
C ILE A 294 37.08 -12.81 -20.93
N ASP A 295 38.28 -13.27 -20.58
CA ASP A 295 39.49 -12.97 -21.33
C ASP A 295 39.40 -13.59 -22.75
N GLN A 296 39.13 -12.74 -23.74
CA GLN A 296 38.89 -13.17 -25.13
C GLN A 296 40.11 -13.80 -25.78
N THR A 297 41.33 -13.61 -25.23
CA THR A 297 42.53 -14.33 -25.71
C THR A 297 42.49 -15.82 -25.37
N LYS A 298 41.62 -16.23 -24.44
CA LYS A 298 41.44 -17.61 -23.99
C LYS A 298 40.15 -18.23 -24.51
N TYR A 299 39.46 -17.57 -25.44
CA TYR A 299 38.16 -18.01 -25.98
C TYR A 299 38.14 -19.49 -26.38
N ASP A 300 39.13 -19.94 -27.15
CA ASP A 300 39.19 -21.33 -27.64
C ASP A 300 39.39 -22.37 -26.53
N THR A 301 39.80 -21.95 -25.33
CA THR A 301 40.06 -22.82 -24.15
C THR A 301 39.05 -22.62 -23.01
N ALA A 302 38.05 -21.75 -23.19
CA ALA A 302 37.12 -21.34 -22.13
C ALA A 302 36.25 -22.49 -21.60
N ARG A 303 35.88 -23.45 -22.46
CA ARG A 303 35.05 -24.62 -22.08
C ARG A 303 35.78 -25.60 -21.17
N GLU A 304 37.11 -25.68 -21.25
CA GLU A 304 37.89 -26.61 -20.44
C GLU A 304 38.20 -26.03 -19.04
N ASN A 305 38.09 -24.71 -18.84
CA ASN A 305 38.64 -24.01 -17.66
C ASN A 305 37.69 -23.05 -16.92
N ASN A 306 36.39 -23.02 -17.23
CA ASN A 306 35.35 -22.20 -16.57
C ASN A 306 35.80 -20.76 -16.21
N LEU A 307 36.35 -20.02 -17.18
CA LEU A 307 37.05 -18.74 -16.94
C LEU A 307 36.21 -17.68 -16.21
N PRO A 308 36.84 -16.79 -15.40
CA PRO A 308 36.13 -15.70 -14.75
C PRO A 308 35.59 -14.69 -15.77
N MET A 309 34.32 -14.29 -15.61
CA MET A 309 33.75 -13.16 -16.34
C MET A 309 34.18 -11.84 -15.67
N ASN A 310 34.34 -10.80 -16.47
CA ASN A 310 34.69 -9.45 -16.02
C ASN A 310 33.84 -8.40 -16.72
N ILE A 311 33.66 -7.25 -16.07
CA ILE A 311 32.94 -6.11 -16.62
C ILE A 311 33.92 -5.24 -17.42
N TYR A 312 33.61 -5.00 -18.69
CA TYR A 312 34.35 -4.10 -19.55
C TYR A 312 33.52 -2.85 -19.89
N LEU A 313 34.21 -1.75 -20.14
CA LEU A 313 33.65 -0.48 -20.58
C LEU A 313 34.35 -0.03 -21.86
N THR A 314 33.60 0.25 -22.91
CA THR A 314 34.08 0.95 -24.10
C THR A 314 33.84 2.44 -23.96
N VAL A 315 34.84 3.25 -24.36
CA VAL A 315 34.80 4.71 -24.30
C VAL A 315 35.16 5.24 -25.68
N THR A 316 34.16 5.71 -26.42
CA THR A 316 34.33 6.29 -27.77
C THR A 316 34.17 7.81 -27.69
N PRO A 317 35.20 8.61 -28.02
CA PRO A 317 35.07 10.07 -28.04
C PRO A 317 33.98 10.57 -28.98
N LEU A 318 33.26 11.63 -28.59
CA LEU A 318 32.19 12.20 -29.43
C LEU A 318 32.74 12.96 -30.64
N ASP A 319 33.90 13.58 -30.49
CA ASP A 319 34.63 14.33 -31.52
C ASP A 319 35.43 13.41 -32.47
N ASP A 320 35.74 12.18 -32.06
CA ASP A 320 36.41 11.17 -32.87
C ASP A 320 35.68 9.81 -32.78
N PHE A 321 34.64 9.66 -33.61
CA PHE A 321 33.83 8.44 -33.69
C PHE A 321 34.49 7.42 -34.63
N THR A 322 35.57 6.79 -34.18
CA THR A 322 36.37 5.78 -34.90
C THR A 322 36.71 4.59 -33.99
N GLU A 323 37.09 3.46 -34.59
CA GLU A 323 37.53 2.28 -33.84
C GLU A 323 38.85 2.55 -33.11
N GLU A 324 39.79 3.23 -33.76
CA GLU A 324 41.12 3.55 -33.23
C GLU A 324 41.08 4.51 -32.02
N ALA A 325 40.10 5.41 -31.99
CA ALA A 325 39.90 6.33 -30.87
C ALA A 325 39.20 5.68 -29.67
N THR A 326 38.56 4.53 -29.87
CA THR A 326 37.79 3.84 -28.83
C THR A 326 38.72 3.11 -27.86
N LYS A 327 38.50 3.32 -26.55
CA LYS A 327 39.23 2.63 -25.49
C LYS A 327 38.38 1.55 -24.84
N VAL A 328 38.99 0.42 -24.52
CA VAL A 328 38.39 -0.64 -23.70
C VAL A 328 39.03 -0.61 -22.31
N ILE A 329 38.22 -0.52 -21.26
CA ILE A 329 38.64 -0.46 -19.86
C ILE A 329 38.04 -1.66 -19.12
N SER A 330 38.86 -2.45 -18.44
CA SER A 330 38.37 -3.49 -17.51
C SER A 330 38.02 -2.84 -16.17
N LEU A 331 36.75 -2.89 -15.77
CA LEU A 331 36.28 -2.33 -14.50
C LEU A 331 36.46 -3.31 -13.33
N THR A 332 36.48 -4.61 -13.63
CA THR A 332 36.78 -5.68 -12.68
C THR A 332 37.97 -6.50 -13.17
N ASN A 333 38.56 -7.31 -12.27
CA ASN A 333 39.64 -8.24 -12.60
C ASN A 333 39.53 -9.51 -11.74
N TYR A 334 38.39 -10.18 -11.79
CA TYR A 334 38.17 -11.47 -11.13
C TYR A 334 39.08 -12.53 -11.75
N THR A 335 39.76 -13.28 -10.88
CA THR A 335 40.71 -14.34 -11.25
C THR A 335 40.19 -15.74 -10.97
N GLU A 336 39.12 -15.87 -10.19
CA GLU A 336 38.57 -17.15 -9.74
C GLU A 336 37.37 -17.57 -10.61
N PRO A 337 37.36 -18.81 -11.13
CA PRO A 337 36.25 -19.37 -11.89
C PRO A 337 35.01 -19.59 -11.00
N GLY A 338 33.81 -19.33 -11.51
CA GLY A 338 32.55 -19.70 -10.83
C GLY A 338 31.82 -18.61 -10.04
N LYS A 339 32.35 -17.38 -9.95
CA LYS A 339 31.57 -16.24 -9.44
C LYS A 339 30.55 -15.80 -10.51
N ALA A 340 29.28 -16.10 -10.28
CA ALA A 340 28.19 -15.60 -11.12
C ALA A 340 27.81 -14.19 -10.66
N PHE A 341 27.82 -13.24 -11.59
CA PHE A 341 27.24 -11.92 -11.37
C PHE A 341 26.32 -11.54 -12.52
N MET A 342 25.32 -10.71 -12.22
CA MET A 342 24.24 -10.35 -13.13
C MET A 342 23.82 -8.88 -12.94
N GLY A 343 22.90 -8.40 -13.77
CA GLY A 343 22.29 -7.09 -13.60
C GLY A 343 23.26 -5.92 -13.78
N VAL A 344 24.27 -6.07 -14.65
CA VAL A 344 25.25 -5.03 -14.97
C VAL A 344 24.53 -3.81 -15.58
N LYS A 345 24.69 -2.62 -14.98
CA LYS A 345 24.01 -1.39 -15.40
C LYS A 345 24.94 -0.19 -15.31
N ILE A 346 24.76 0.77 -16.22
CA ILE A 346 25.31 2.13 -16.10
C ILE A 346 24.19 3.15 -15.87
N THR A 347 24.36 4.02 -14.88
CA THR A 347 23.38 5.05 -14.54
C THR A 347 24.04 6.43 -14.59
N LYS A 348 23.56 7.29 -15.49
CA LYS A 348 24.02 8.67 -15.61
C LYS A 348 23.55 9.50 -14.40
N VAL A 349 24.48 9.88 -13.52
CA VAL A 349 24.22 10.79 -12.38
C VAL A 349 24.19 12.23 -12.85
N ASN A 350 25.19 12.59 -13.66
CA ASN A 350 25.27 13.81 -14.43
C ASN A 350 26.18 13.56 -15.63
N ASP A 351 26.43 14.58 -16.44
CA ASP A 351 27.16 14.42 -17.70
C ASP A 351 28.62 13.95 -17.57
N ASN A 352 29.21 14.02 -16.37
CA ASN A 352 30.58 13.57 -16.11
C ASN A 352 30.70 12.68 -14.86
N ARG A 353 29.60 12.05 -14.43
CA ARG A 353 29.59 11.08 -13.33
C ARG A 353 28.55 10.00 -13.60
N PHE A 354 29.00 8.76 -13.63
CA PHE A 354 28.18 7.58 -13.92
C PHE A 354 28.39 6.55 -12.82
N MET A 355 27.32 5.89 -12.41
CA MET A 355 27.39 4.74 -11.52
C MET A 355 27.36 3.48 -12.36
N VAL A 356 28.38 2.63 -12.23
CA VAL A 356 28.39 1.27 -12.78
C VAL A 356 28.07 0.31 -11.63
N SER A 357 27.07 -0.54 -11.80
CA SER A 357 26.60 -1.46 -10.76
C SER A 357 26.37 -2.87 -11.29
N TRP A 358 26.62 -3.88 -10.47
CA TRP A 358 26.40 -5.29 -10.77
C TRP A 358 26.09 -6.08 -9.48
N GLU A 359 25.47 -7.23 -9.61
CA GLU A 359 25.04 -8.07 -8.50
C GLU A 359 25.81 -9.38 -8.48
N GLU A 360 26.54 -9.67 -7.41
CA GLU A 360 27.22 -10.94 -7.17
C GLU A 360 26.26 -11.92 -6.48
N TYR A 361 26.11 -13.11 -7.08
CA TYR A 361 25.26 -14.19 -6.57
C TYR A 361 26.13 -15.18 -5.79
N ASN A 362 25.86 -15.34 -4.49
CA ASN A 362 26.48 -16.40 -3.70
C ASN A 362 25.69 -17.68 -3.99
N GLY A 363 26.28 -18.61 -4.75
CA GLY A 363 25.65 -19.80 -5.36
C GLY A 363 24.91 -20.79 -4.45
N GLU A 364 24.62 -20.43 -3.20
CA GLU A 364 23.75 -21.15 -2.29
C GLU A 364 22.88 -20.12 -1.57
N THR A 365 21.64 -19.91 -2.02
CA THR A 365 20.43 -19.67 -1.21
C THR A 365 19.35 -18.91 -1.97
N GLU A 366 18.34 -19.64 -2.42
CA GLU A 366 16.98 -19.16 -2.23
C GLU A 366 16.74 -19.04 -0.69
N GLY A 367 17.14 -17.92 -0.07
CA GLY A 367 16.64 -17.57 1.28
C GLY A 367 17.62 -17.28 2.43
N SER A 368 18.88 -16.87 2.22
CA SER A 368 19.76 -16.46 3.35
C SER A 368 19.73 -14.98 3.71
N GLY A 369 18.73 -14.24 3.25
CA GLY A 369 18.44 -12.95 3.88
C GLY A 369 18.06 -13.14 5.35
N THR A 370 18.29 -12.14 6.21
CA THR A 370 17.75 -12.17 7.58
C THR A 370 16.26 -12.55 7.52
N GLU A 371 15.71 -13.29 8.47
CA GLU A 371 14.33 -13.82 8.36
C GLU A 371 13.24 -12.76 8.08
N GLU A 372 13.51 -11.46 8.28
CA GLU A 372 12.63 -10.34 7.91
C GLU A 372 12.86 -9.78 6.48
N ASP A 373 13.92 -10.19 5.79
CA ASP A 373 14.42 -9.64 4.52
C ASP A 373 14.79 -10.77 3.53
N THR A 374 13.79 -11.52 3.07
CA THR A 374 13.96 -12.61 2.08
C THR A 374 14.41 -12.16 0.69
N LEU A 375 14.71 -10.87 0.51
CA LEU A 375 15.31 -10.31 -0.72
C LEU A 375 16.85 -10.38 -0.71
N ALA A 376 17.51 -10.52 0.45
CA ALA A 376 18.95 -10.28 0.61
C ALA A 376 19.90 -11.47 0.26
N GLY A 377 19.61 -12.24 -0.79
CA GLY A 377 20.45 -13.37 -1.23
C GLY A 377 21.68 -13.00 -2.07
N SER A 378 21.88 -11.71 -2.36
CA SER A 378 22.91 -11.22 -3.27
C SER A 378 23.54 -9.93 -2.78
N THR A 379 24.75 -9.66 -3.27
CA THR A 379 25.50 -8.44 -2.96
C THR A 379 25.50 -7.54 -4.18
N LEU A 380 24.99 -6.32 -4.03
CA LEU A 380 25.12 -5.28 -5.04
C LEU A 380 26.47 -4.58 -4.89
N HIS A 381 27.26 -4.61 -5.95
CA HIS A 381 28.52 -3.91 -6.11
C HIS A 381 28.35 -2.69 -7.02
N TYR A 382 29.01 -1.58 -6.70
CA TYR A 382 29.03 -0.44 -7.62
C TYR A 382 30.25 0.47 -7.44
N VAL A 383 30.58 1.16 -8.52
CA VAL A 383 31.65 2.17 -8.61
C VAL A 383 31.15 3.41 -9.35
N PHE A 384 31.79 4.55 -9.13
CA PHE A 384 31.58 5.75 -9.94
C PHE A 384 32.73 5.94 -10.92
N ILE A 385 32.38 6.28 -12.16
CA ILE A 385 33.30 6.65 -13.23
C ILE A 385 32.99 8.05 -13.75
N ASP A 386 33.98 8.71 -14.36
CA ASP A 386 33.78 9.95 -15.11
C ASP A 386 33.37 9.70 -16.58
N GLY A 387 33.13 10.76 -17.34
CA GLY A 387 32.74 10.69 -18.75
C GLY A 387 33.81 10.16 -19.70
N LYS A 388 35.03 9.92 -19.21
CA LYS A 388 36.16 9.31 -19.94
C LYS A 388 36.42 7.88 -19.48
N GLY A 389 35.57 7.33 -18.60
CA GLY A 389 35.70 5.98 -18.06
C GLY A 389 36.71 5.84 -16.91
N ASN A 390 37.28 6.94 -16.40
CA ASN A 390 38.18 6.85 -15.24
C ASN A 390 37.37 6.58 -13.98
N ARG A 391 37.82 5.64 -13.15
CA ARG A 391 37.22 5.37 -11.84
C ARG A 391 37.50 6.51 -10.87
N ILE A 392 36.43 7.09 -10.31
CA ILE A 392 36.47 8.25 -9.40
C ILE A 392 35.94 7.93 -8.00
N SER A 393 35.76 6.65 -7.68
CA SER A 393 35.45 6.17 -6.35
C SER A 393 36.07 4.80 -6.05
N GLN A 394 36.13 4.46 -4.77
CA GLN A 394 36.25 3.05 -4.37
C GLN A 394 35.00 2.25 -4.79
N GLU A 395 35.07 0.93 -4.62
CA GLU A 395 33.92 0.04 -4.78
C GLU A 395 33.12 0.02 -3.50
N TYR A 396 31.81 -0.01 -3.66
CA TYR A 396 30.85 -0.08 -2.58
C TYR A 396 30.05 -1.37 -2.73
N THR A 397 29.66 -1.95 -1.60
CA THR A 397 28.80 -3.14 -1.56
C THR A 397 27.61 -2.93 -0.64
N THR A 398 26.48 -3.56 -0.96
CA THR A 398 25.27 -3.51 -0.12
C THR A 398 24.38 -4.74 -0.39
N GLY A 399 23.64 -5.21 0.63
CA GLY A 399 22.65 -6.30 0.50
C GLY A 399 21.34 -5.87 -0.16
N ALA A 400 21.43 -5.05 -1.21
CA ALA A 400 20.31 -4.44 -1.89
C ALA A 400 20.25 -4.94 -3.35
N PRO A 401 19.56 -6.06 -3.62
CA PRO A 401 19.55 -6.67 -4.96
C PRO A 401 19.13 -5.67 -6.03
N ILE A 402 19.75 -5.77 -7.21
CA ILE A 402 19.29 -5.06 -8.39
C ILE A 402 18.05 -5.80 -8.89
N SER A 403 16.98 -5.05 -9.13
CA SER A 403 15.84 -5.61 -9.84
C SER A 403 15.96 -5.40 -11.34
N GLY A 404 15.06 -6.04 -12.10
CA GLY A 404 14.88 -5.75 -13.52
C GLY A 404 14.51 -4.29 -13.85
N CYS A 405 14.24 -3.41 -12.86
CA CYS A 405 13.92 -2.01 -13.15
C CYS A 405 15.14 -1.16 -13.51
N GLN A 406 14.90 -0.06 -14.21
CA GLN A 406 15.91 0.96 -14.46
C GLN A 406 16.14 1.81 -13.20
N LEU A 407 17.41 2.00 -12.82
CA LEU A 407 17.77 2.94 -11.77
C LEU A 407 17.53 4.37 -12.27
N VAL A 408 16.91 5.20 -11.44
CA VAL A 408 16.65 6.61 -11.75
C VAL A 408 17.43 7.54 -10.84
N VAL A 409 17.80 8.70 -11.36
CA VAL A 409 18.49 9.72 -10.58
C VAL A 409 17.51 10.81 -10.18
N LYS A 410 17.51 11.17 -8.89
CA LYS A 410 16.73 12.28 -8.37
C LYS A 410 17.54 13.11 -7.37
N GLY A 411 17.97 14.28 -7.82
CA GLY A 411 18.95 15.06 -7.07
C GLY A 411 20.27 14.29 -7.02
N GLU A 412 20.84 14.12 -5.84
CA GLU A 412 22.10 13.39 -5.64
C GLU A 412 21.88 11.91 -5.29
N LYS A 413 20.70 11.37 -5.59
CA LYS A 413 20.33 10.00 -5.23
C LYS A 413 20.08 9.16 -6.47
N VAL A 414 20.69 7.98 -6.50
CA VAL A 414 20.31 6.90 -7.40
C VAL A 414 19.25 6.05 -6.69
N VAL A 415 18.12 5.84 -7.33
CA VAL A 415 16.92 5.26 -6.71
C VAL A 415 16.40 4.13 -7.58
N TYR A 416 16.03 3.03 -6.94
CA TYR A 416 15.46 1.86 -7.58
C TYR A 416 14.58 1.10 -6.57
N TYR A 417 13.94 0.05 -7.01
CA TYR A 417 13.18 -0.81 -6.11
C TYR A 417 13.36 -2.28 -6.47
N ALA A 418 13.30 -3.17 -5.50
CA ALA A 418 13.18 -4.60 -5.71
C ALA A 418 11.89 -5.11 -5.06
N SER A 419 11.29 -6.13 -5.62
CA SER A 419 10.10 -6.75 -5.05
C SER A 419 10.09 -8.25 -5.26
N ASN A 420 9.48 -8.95 -4.31
CA ASN A 420 9.12 -10.35 -4.46
C ASN A 420 7.60 -10.48 -4.30
N LYS A 421 7.08 -11.71 -4.20
CA LYS A 421 5.65 -11.98 -4.02
C LYS A 421 4.99 -11.20 -2.88
N ASN A 422 5.73 -10.89 -1.79
CA ASN A 422 5.15 -10.37 -0.55
C ASN A 422 5.85 -9.11 -0.01
N MET A 423 6.85 -8.58 -0.73
CA MET A 423 7.59 -7.40 -0.31
C MET A 423 7.92 -6.46 -1.48
N VAL A 424 7.99 -5.16 -1.18
CA VAL A 424 8.48 -4.13 -2.09
C VAL A 424 9.44 -3.21 -1.33
N ASP A 425 10.71 -3.22 -1.74
CA ASP A 425 11.80 -2.46 -1.16
C ASP A 425 12.23 -1.36 -2.11
N PHE A 426 12.15 -0.10 -1.67
CA PHE A 426 12.73 1.05 -2.35
C PHE A 426 14.11 1.34 -1.78
N TYR A 427 15.11 1.39 -2.64
CA TYR A 427 16.49 1.70 -2.29
C TYR A 427 16.87 3.09 -2.82
N SER A 428 17.71 3.78 -2.07
CA SER A 428 18.30 5.06 -2.46
C SER A 428 19.76 5.07 -2.06
N ILE A 429 20.64 5.17 -3.05
CA ILE A 429 22.09 5.32 -2.91
C ILE A 429 22.44 6.80 -3.11
N ASP A 430 23.15 7.37 -2.16
CA ASP A 430 23.72 8.71 -2.31
C ASP A 430 24.89 8.67 -3.31
N SER A 431 24.76 9.38 -4.41
CA SER A 431 25.70 9.35 -5.54
C SER A 431 27.07 9.97 -5.25
N ASN A 432 27.20 10.70 -4.14
CA ASN A 432 28.46 11.31 -3.71
C ASN A 432 29.20 10.41 -2.71
N THR A 433 28.46 9.79 -1.78
CA THR A 433 29.02 9.05 -0.64
C THR A 433 28.93 7.53 -0.75
N GLY A 434 28.04 6.99 -1.60
CA GLY A 434 27.70 5.57 -1.63
C GLY A 434 26.79 5.12 -0.46
N ASN A 435 26.28 6.04 0.36
CA ASN A 435 25.41 5.64 1.47
C ASN A 435 24.05 5.14 0.97
N THR A 436 23.64 3.96 1.40
CA THR A 436 22.38 3.33 0.99
C THR A 436 21.31 3.49 2.07
N THR A 437 20.09 3.83 1.66
CA THR A 437 18.89 3.86 2.50
C THR A 437 17.78 3.04 1.87
N LYS A 438 16.92 2.44 2.70
CA LYS A 438 15.85 1.53 2.27
C LYS A 438 14.51 1.88 2.90
N LYS A 439 13.42 1.70 2.15
CA LYS A 439 12.06 1.65 2.66
C LYS A 439 11.34 0.40 2.16
N MET A 440 10.87 -0.40 3.12
CA MET A 440 10.24 -1.70 2.88
C MET A 440 8.73 -1.64 3.07
N TYR A 441 8.03 -2.38 2.23
CA TYR A 441 6.61 -2.67 2.31
C TYR A 441 6.38 -4.17 2.39
N HIS A 442 5.66 -4.63 3.41
CA HIS A 442 5.20 -6.00 3.53
C HIS A 442 3.74 -6.09 3.08
N VAL A 443 3.50 -6.90 2.06
CA VAL A 443 2.23 -7.00 1.35
C VAL A 443 1.75 -8.45 1.45
N ALA A 444 0.48 -8.63 1.81
CA ALA A 444 -0.21 -9.92 1.81
C ALA A 444 -1.55 -9.80 1.05
N GLY A 445 -1.56 -8.93 0.05
CA GLY A 445 -2.69 -8.64 -0.83
C GLY A 445 -2.74 -7.19 -1.27
N GLU A 446 -3.60 -6.89 -2.24
CA GLU A 446 -3.64 -5.58 -2.90
C GLU A 446 -3.78 -4.36 -1.97
N GLU A 447 -4.44 -4.56 -0.82
CA GLU A 447 -4.72 -3.53 0.18
C GLU A 447 -4.49 -4.04 1.61
N VAL A 448 -3.84 -5.20 1.76
CA VAL A 448 -3.56 -5.84 3.05
C VAL A 448 -2.05 -6.01 3.21
N GLY A 449 -1.53 -5.51 4.32
CA GLY A 449 -0.11 -5.54 4.66
C GLY A 449 0.09 -6.17 6.01
N TRP A 450 1.36 -6.37 6.36
CA TRP A 450 1.70 -7.01 7.61
C TRP A 450 2.96 -6.43 8.23
N LYS A 451 3.18 -6.75 9.49
CA LYS A 451 4.46 -6.51 10.18
C LYS A 451 4.62 -7.47 11.33
N LEU A 452 5.85 -7.85 11.61
CA LEU A 452 6.23 -8.60 12.80
C LEU A 452 6.92 -7.67 13.79
N GLN A 453 6.52 -7.73 15.06
CA GLN A 453 7.20 -7.00 16.13
C GLN A 453 7.10 -7.79 17.43
N ASN A 454 8.23 -8.17 18.01
CA ASN A 454 8.31 -8.89 19.28
C ASN A 454 7.42 -10.16 19.31
N GLY A 455 7.45 -10.94 18.23
CA GLY A 455 6.62 -12.14 18.07
C GLY A 455 5.13 -11.89 17.78
N VAL A 456 4.71 -10.63 17.60
CA VAL A 456 3.33 -10.28 17.23
C VAL A 456 3.26 -9.96 15.73
N LEU A 457 2.65 -10.86 14.96
CA LEU A 457 2.30 -10.63 13.56
C LEU A 457 1.01 -9.81 13.48
N THR A 458 1.12 -8.55 13.05
CA THR A 458 -0.03 -7.67 12.84
C THR A 458 -0.37 -7.60 11.36
N VAL A 459 -1.56 -8.06 10.99
CA VAL A 459 -2.11 -7.96 9.64
C VAL A 459 -3.10 -6.80 9.59
N TYR A 460 -2.86 -5.85 8.71
CA TYR A 460 -3.61 -4.59 8.62
C TYR A 460 -3.96 -4.23 7.18
N GLY A 461 -4.83 -3.23 7.00
CA GLY A 461 -5.29 -2.79 5.69
C GLY A 461 -6.79 -2.97 5.50
N ASN A 462 -7.27 -2.89 4.26
CA ASN A 462 -8.69 -3.03 3.93
C ASN A 462 -8.89 -4.13 2.89
N GLY A 463 -9.87 -5.02 3.10
CA GLY A 463 -10.21 -6.04 2.11
C GLY A 463 -9.70 -7.43 2.48
N ALA A 464 -9.77 -8.35 1.53
CA ALA A 464 -9.39 -9.74 1.75
C ALA A 464 -7.87 -9.86 1.88
N LEU A 465 -7.40 -10.65 2.85
CA LEU A 465 -6.05 -11.18 2.81
C LEU A 465 -5.97 -12.05 1.53
N PHE A 466 -5.02 -11.75 0.65
CA PHE A 466 -4.84 -12.46 -0.60
C PHE A 466 -3.57 -13.29 -0.53
N LEU A 467 -3.71 -14.58 -0.81
CA LEU A 467 -2.61 -15.49 -1.02
C LEU A 467 -2.67 -15.92 -2.47
N ASP A 468 -1.51 -15.96 -3.13
CA ASP A 468 -1.45 -16.20 -4.56
C ASP A 468 -2.18 -17.52 -4.89
N PRO A 469 -3.12 -17.52 -5.86
CA PRO A 469 -3.81 -18.72 -6.30
C PRO A 469 -2.88 -19.86 -6.69
N GLU A 470 -1.71 -19.57 -7.25
CA GLU A 470 -0.72 -20.58 -7.63
C GLU A 470 -0.10 -21.28 -6.41
N ASP A 471 -0.10 -20.63 -5.24
CA ASP A 471 0.34 -21.24 -3.98
C ASP A 471 -0.72 -22.20 -3.40
N ARG A 472 -1.95 -22.22 -3.96
CA ARG A 472 -3.04 -23.10 -3.49
C ARG A 472 -3.02 -24.51 -4.09
N TYR A 473 -2.16 -24.78 -5.08
CA TYR A 473 -2.20 -26.00 -5.89
C TYR A 473 -0.83 -26.65 -6.17
N ARG A 474 -0.02 -26.92 -5.14
CA ARG A 474 0.99 -28.00 -5.23
C ARG A 474 0.65 -29.13 -4.27
N PHE A 475 -0.23 -30.01 -4.71
CA PHE A 475 -0.21 -31.42 -4.28
C PHE A 475 0.79 -32.15 -5.20
N PRO A 476 1.65 -33.04 -4.68
CA PRO A 476 2.79 -33.54 -5.46
C PRO A 476 2.34 -34.34 -6.68
N VAL A 477 3.02 -34.07 -7.79
CA VAL A 477 3.20 -35.01 -8.90
C VAL A 477 4.09 -36.13 -8.36
N ALA A 478 3.70 -37.39 -8.57
CA ALA A 478 4.47 -38.55 -8.12
C ALA A 478 5.88 -38.53 -8.73
N SER A 479 6.88 -38.11 -7.96
CA SER A 479 8.27 -38.47 -8.25
C SER A 479 8.55 -39.84 -7.63
N SER A 480 9.32 -40.65 -8.34
CA SER A 480 9.64 -42.06 -8.07
C SER A 480 10.40 -42.32 -6.75
N GLY A 481 10.53 -41.32 -5.87
CA GLY A 481 11.23 -41.39 -4.58
C GLY A 481 10.36 -41.14 -3.34
N GLY A 482 9.03 -41.03 -3.46
CA GLY A 482 8.13 -41.08 -2.30
C GLY A 482 8.26 -39.92 -1.30
N GLY A 483 8.67 -38.72 -1.73
CA GLY A 483 8.73 -37.52 -0.90
C GLY A 483 7.58 -36.55 -1.21
N TYR A 484 6.78 -36.18 -0.21
CA TYR A 484 5.81 -35.09 -0.30
C TYR A 484 6.55 -33.75 -0.06
N SER A 485 6.75 -32.96 -1.11
CA SER A 485 7.24 -31.58 -0.97
C SER A 485 6.06 -30.61 -0.92
N TYR A 486 5.78 -30.06 0.26
CA TYR A 486 4.90 -28.90 0.41
C TYR A 486 5.75 -27.64 0.20
N THR A 487 5.63 -26.98 -0.94
CA THR A 487 6.23 -25.64 -1.08
C THR A 487 5.34 -24.65 -0.32
N GLN A 488 5.67 -24.40 0.94
CA GLN A 488 4.98 -23.42 1.78
C GLN A 488 5.32 -22.00 1.29
N GLN A 489 4.50 -21.42 0.41
CA GLN A 489 4.80 -20.12 -0.23
C GLN A 489 3.93 -18.94 0.24
N GLY A 490 3.37 -19.02 1.46
CA GLY A 490 2.67 -17.87 2.06
C GLY A 490 3.62 -16.73 2.48
N PRO A 491 3.11 -15.49 2.70
CA PRO A 491 3.91 -14.32 3.13
C PRO A 491 4.64 -14.51 4.45
N TRP A 492 4.32 -15.59 5.16
CA TRP A 492 4.81 -15.85 6.49
C TRP A 492 5.99 -16.82 6.53
N HIS A 493 6.29 -17.55 5.45
CA HIS A 493 7.13 -18.76 5.52
C HIS A 493 8.43 -18.57 6.31
N ALA A 494 9.18 -17.51 6.02
CA ALA A 494 10.44 -17.19 6.68
C ALA A 494 10.32 -16.80 8.17
N ILE A 495 9.11 -16.48 8.65
CA ILE A 495 8.86 -15.95 9.99
C ILE A 495 7.95 -16.82 10.86
N GLN A 496 7.36 -17.91 10.35
CA GLN A 496 6.33 -18.69 11.05
C GLN A 496 6.76 -19.13 12.46
N SER A 497 8.02 -19.56 12.60
CA SER A 497 8.61 -20.00 13.87
C SER A 497 8.79 -18.87 14.91
N LYS A 498 8.75 -17.61 14.51
CA LYS A 498 8.89 -16.45 15.42
C LYS A 498 7.56 -15.90 15.91
N VAL A 499 6.45 -16.28 15.28
CA VAL A 499 5.15 -15.69 15.57
C VAL A 499 4.50 -16.40 16.76
N LYS A 500 4.29 -15.65 17.84
CA LYS A 500 3.55 -16.06 19.03
C LYS A 500 2.11 -15.58 19.05
N LYS A 501 1.85 -14.45 18.39
CA LYS A 501 0.51 -13.86 18.34
C LYS A 501 0.21 -13.30 16.96
N VAL A 502 -0.99 -13.58 16.45
CA VAL A 502 -1.52 -12.94 15.24
C VAL A 502 -2.61 -11.95 15.63
N VAL A 503 -2.53 -10.73 15.09
CA VAL A 503 -3.56 -9.70 15.22
C VAL A 503 -4.09 -9.35 13.84
N ILE A 504 -5.37 -9.62 13.60
CA ILE A 504 -6.06 -9.23 12.37
C ILE A 504 -6.82 -7.92 12.64
N CYS A 505 -6.30 -6.81 12.12
CA CYS A 505 -6.84 -5.48 12.38
C CYS A 505 -8.16 -5.22 11.66
N SER A 506 -8.92 -4.27 12.22
CA SER A 506 -10.20 -3.84 11.67
C SER A 506 -10.03 -3.16 10.31
N GLY A 507 -10.51 -3.85 9.27
CA GLY A 507 -10.37 -3.42 7.87
C GLY A 507 -10.18 -4.63 6.96
N VAL A 508 -9.43 -5.63 7.44
CA VAL A 508 -9.35 -6.96 6.82
C VAL A 508 -10.74 -7.61 6.86
N THR A 509 -11.21 -8.09 5.71
CA THR A 509 -12.57 -8.63 5.54
C THR A 509 -12.59 -10.14 5.43
N GLU A 510 -11.49 -10.78 5.06
CA GLU A 510 -11.44 -12.23 4.82
C GLU A 510 -10.05 -12.79 5.15
N ILE A 511 -10.04 -13.94 5.82
CA ILE A 511 -8.89 -14.82 5.95
C ILE A 511 -9.14 -15.98 4.97
N PRO A 512 -8.31 -16.20 3.94
CA PRO A 512 -8.49 -17.28 2.98
C PRO A 512 -8.19 -18.65 3.59
N GLU A 513 -8.39 -19.69 2.78
CA GLU A 513 -8.01 -21.06 3.14
C GLU A 513 -6.50 -21.17 3.37
N ARG A 514 -6.11 -21.95 4.39
CA ARG A 514 -4.70 -22.18 4.79
C ARG A 514 -3.87 -20.90 4.91
N ALA A 515 -4.46 -19.87 5.53
CA ALA A 515 -3.81 -18.57 5.57
C ALA A 515 -2.58 -18.49 6.46
N PHE A 516 -2.56 -19.24 7.57
CA PHE A 516 -1.50 -19.28 8.57
C PHE A 516 -1.15 -20.74 8.87
N PRO A 517 -0.64 -21.51 7.89
CA PRO A 517 -0.34 -22.92 8.12
C PRO A 517 0.97 -23.04 8.91
N TYR A 518 1.08 -24.03 9.79
CA TYR A 518 2.29 -24.42 10.51
C TYR A 518 2.96 -23.33 11.35
N PHE A 519 2.18 -22.44 11.96
CA PHE A 519 2.72 -21.53 12.97
C PHE A 519 2.84 -22.29 14.30
N THR A 520 3.90 -23.08 14.45
CA THR A 520 4.05 -24.01 15.57
C THR A 520 4.13 -23.33 16.94
N ASN A 521 4.62 -22.10 17.01
CA ASN A 521 4.74 -21.32 18.26
C ASN A 521 3.58 -20.32 18.49
N LEU A 522 2.52 -20.36 17.67
CA LEU A 522 1.41 -19.39 17.73
C LEU A 522 0.45 -19.72 18.88
N GLU A 523 0.47 -18.90 19.93
CA GLU A 523 -0.32 -19.06 21.15
C GLU A 523 -1.69 -18.34 21.08
N GLU A 524 -1.74 -17.16 20.44
CA GLU A 524 -2.94 -16.31 20.42
C GLU A 524 -3.27 -15.73 19.04
N ILE A 525 -4.55 -15.76 18.66
CA ILE A 525 -5.09 -15.03 17.51
C ILE A 525 -6.18 -14.07 17.99
N GLU A 526 -6.01 -12.80 17.66
CA GLU A 526 -6.97 -11.72 17.95
C GLU A 526 -7.52 -11.12 16.65
N ILE A 527 -8.81 -11.30 16.39
CA ILE A 527 -9.49 -10.74 15.22
C ILE A 527 -10.35 -9.56 15.64
N GLU A 528 -10.02 -8.36 15.16
CA GLU A 528 -10.81 -7.15 15.41
C GLU A 528 -12.12 -7.13 14.59
N PRO A 529 -13.16 -6.39 15.03
CA PRO A 529 -14.40 -6.28 14.28
C PRO A 529 -14.22 -5.75 12.85
N GLY A 530 -14.69 -6.50 11.86
CA GLY A 530 -14.54 -6.17 10.44
C GLY A 530 -14.58 -7.39 9.56
N LEU A 531 -13.88 -8.45 9.99
CA LEU A 531 -13.76 -9.73 9.30
C LEU A 531 -15.12 -10.38 9.04
N LYS A 532 -15.29 -10.99 7.87
CA LYS A 532 -16.52 -11.61 7.35
C LYS A 532 -16.41 -13.12 7.24
N SER A 533 -15.29 -13.61 6.73
CA SER A 533 -15.04 -15.02 6.52
C SER A 533 -13.67 -15.44 7.06
N ILE A 534 -13.63 -16.67 7.55
CA ILE A 534 -12.43 -17.44 7.81
C ILE A 534 -12.49 -18.66 6.89
N GLY A 535 -11.45 -18.89 6.08
CA GLY A 535 -11.36 -19.98 5.13
C GLY A 535 -11.14 -21.33 5.82
N LYS A 536 -11.25 -22.40 5.03
CA LYS A 536 -10.96 -23.77 5.47
C LYS A 536 -9.51 -23.86 5.95
N GLU A 537 -9.23 -24.63 7.01
CA GLU A 537 -7.85 -24.91 7.45
C GLU A 537 -6.99 -23.65 7.69
N ALA A 538 -7.60 -22.50 8.00
CA ALA A 538 -6.90 -21.21 8.03
C ALA A 538 -5.72 -21.13 9.01
N PHE A 539 -5.72 -21.93 10.06
CA PHE A 539 -4.68 -22.06 11.10
C PHE A 539 -4.23 -23.53 11.22
N TYR A 540 -4.15 -24.23 10.10
CA TYR A 540 -3.67 -25.60 10.02
C TYR A 540 -2.29 -25.76 10.67
N GLY A 541 -2.04 -26.79 11.48
CA GLY A 541 -0.72 -27.06 12.07
C GLY A 541 -0.24 -26.02 13.09
N CYS A 542 -1.15 -25.21 13.65
CA CYS A 542 -0.84 -24.27 14.74
C CYS A 542 -1.05 -24.97 16.09
N ASP A 543 -0.12 -25.87 16.45
CA ASP A 543 -0.29 -26.82 17.56
C ASP A 543 -0.38 -26.13 18.93
N ASP A 544 0.32 -25.02 19.13
CA ASP A 544 0.34 -24.26 20.39
C ASP A 544 -0.82 -23.25 20.53
N LEU A 545 -1.79 -23.24 19.59
CA LEU A 545 -2.87 -22.23 19.60
C LEU A 545 -3.85 -22.44 20.77
N GLU A 546 -3.68 -21.62 21.81
CA GLU A 546 -4.51 -21.67 23.02
C GLU A 546 -5.75 -20.76 22.95
N LYS A 547 -5.67 -19.62 22.23
CA LYS A 547 -6.72 -18.60 22.25
C LYS A 547 -7.04 -18.04 20.88
N LEU A 548 -8.29 -18.16 20.46
CA LEU A 548 -8.81 -17.59 19.21
C LEU A 548 -10.00 -16.67 19.47
N THR A 549 -9.84 -15.37 19.28
CA THR A 549 -10.93 -14.39 19.44
C THR A 549 -11.59 -14.10 18.09
N ILE A 550 -12.88 -14.45 17.95
CA ILE A 550 -13.64 -14.25 16.71
C ILE A 550 -14.78 -13.24 16.92
N PRO A 551 -14.83 -12.12 16.17
CA PRO A 551 -15.83 -11.08 16.37
C PRO A 551 -17.18 -11.45 15.75
N ALA A 552 -18.26 -10.81 16.22
CA ALA A 552 -19.62 -10.99 15.69
C ALA A 552 -19.79 -10.58 14.22
N SER A 553 -18.77 -9.96 13.61
CA SER A 553 -18.81 -9.58 12.20
C SER A 553 -18.62 -10.76 11.25
N VAL A 554 -18.06 -11.87 11.74
CA VAL A 554 -17.83 -13.10 10.98
C VAL A 554 -19.15 -13.82 10.79
N THR A 555 -19.47 -14.12 9.54
CA THR A 555 -20.71 -14.77 9.11
C THR A 555 -20.47 -16.06 8.33
N LYS A 556 -19.20 -16.45 8.15
CA LYS A 556 -18.79 -17.69 7.49
C LYS A 556 -17.47 -18.16 8.10
N ILE A 557 -17.38 -19.45 8.42
CA ILE A 557 -16.16 -20.13 8.90
C ILE A 557 -16.08 -21.44 8.10
N GLY A 558 -14.94 -21.67 7.46
CA GLY A 558 -14.65 -22.89 6.71
C GLY A 558 -14.47 -24.10 7.62
N GLU A 559 -14.31 -25.27 7.02
CA GLU A 559 -14.10 -26.51 7.76
C GLU A 559 -12.69 -26.55 8.37
N ASP A 560 -12.57 -27.24 9.51
CA ASP A 560 -11.32 -27.60 10.17
C ASP A 560 -10.29 -26.46 10.29
N ILE A 561 -10.75 -25.27 10.68
CA ILE A 561 -9.92 -24.05 10.70
C ILE A 561 -8.62 -24.14 11.53
N THR A 562 -8.48 -25.12 12.41
CA THR A 562 -7.30 -25.37 13.26
C THR A 562 -6.89 -26.84 13.22
N TRP A 563 -7.05 -27.50 12.06
CA TRP A 563 -6.73 -28.92 11.93
C TRP A 563 -5.28 -29.21 12.34
N THR A 564 -5.06 -30.29 13.09
CA THR A 564 -3.73 -30.82 13.40
C THR A 564 -3.78 -32.35 13.25
N GLY A 565 -3.05 -32.92 12.30
CA GLY A 565 -3.11 -34.36 11.99
C GLY A 565 -2.35 -34.79 10.73
N TYR A 566 -2.16 -36.10 10.58
CA TYR A 566 -1.60 -36.75 9.39
C TYR A 566 -2.72 -37.46 8.61
N PHE A 567 -2.82 -37.24 7.29
CA PHE A 567 -3.85 -37.83 6.42
C PHE A 567 -3.88 -39.38 6.40
N TRP A 568 -2.86 -40.04 6.96
CA TRP A 568 -2.61 -41.48 6.81
C TRP A 568 -2.73 -42.31 8.09
N VAL A 569 -3.09 -41.68 9.22
CA VAL A 569 -3.29 -42.41 10.48
C VAL A 569 -4.74 -42.19 10.93
N GLY A 570 -5.56 -43.23 10.81
CA GLY A 570 -6.95 -43.20 11.26
C GLY A 570 -7.10 -42.71 12.70
N ASP A 571 -8.26 -42.12 13.01
CA ASP A 571 -8.73 -41.60 14.31
C ASP A 571 -7.84 -40.61 15.08
N TYR A 572 -6.63 -40.27 14.62
CA TYR A 572 -5.81 -39.18 15.18
C TYR A 572 -6.18 -37.82 14.56
N SER A 573 -7.47 -37.45 14.62
CA SER A 573 -7.92 -36.10 14.34
C SER A 573 -7.84 -35.26 15.62
N HIS A 574 -6.88 -34.34 15.71
CA HIS A 574 -6.87 -33.40 16.82
C HIS A 574 -7.80 -32.22 16.52
N VAL A 575 -8.77 -32.06 17.40
CA VAL A 575 -9.63 -30.90 17.53
C VAL A 575 -8.85 -29.82 18.28
N MET A 576 -8.99 -28.53 17.91
CA MET A 576 -8.36 -27.38 18.58
C MET A 576 -8.20 -27.59 20.10
N ALA A 577 -6.97 -27.61 20.62
CA ALA A 577 -6.76 -27.67 22.08
C ALA A 577 -7.18 -26.37 22.79
N GLY A 578 -7.04 -25.24 22.08
CA GLY A 578 -7.41 -23.92 22.56
C GLY A 578 -8.90 -23.62 22.62
N THR A 579 -9.24 -22.40 23.04
CA THR A 579 -10.60 -21.93 23.29
C THR A 579 -11.00 -20.80 22.35
N ILE A 580 -12.19 -20.92 21.74
CA ILE A 580 -12.79 -19.84 20.93
C ILE A 580 -13.49 -18.83 21.84
N TYR A 581 -13.10 -17.56 21.76
CA TYR A 581 -13.73 -16.45 22.45
C TYR A 581 -14.62 -15.69 21.48
N ALA A 582 -15.94 -15.71 21.70
CA ALA A 582 -16.90 -15.19 20.74
C ALA A 582 -18.11 -14.50 21.39
N PRO A 583 -18.77 -13.54 20.70
CA PRO A 583 -20.02 -12.95 21.18
C PRO A 583 -21.17 -13.95 21.22
N TYR A 584 -22.13 -13.70 22.12
CA TYR A 584 -23.37 -14.48 22.19
C TYR A 584 -24.08 -14.56 20.85
N ASP A 585 -24.60 -15.74 20.52
CA ASP A 585 -25.36 -16.03 19.30
C ASP A 585 -24.64 -15.62 18.00
N SER A 586 -23.31 -15.64 18.02
CA SER A 586 -22.49 -15.40 16.83
C SER A 586 -22.30 -16.67 16.03
N TYR A 587 -21.94 -16.52 14.75
CA TYR A 587 -21.59 -17.63 13.87
C TYR A 587 -20.46 -18.49 14.46
N ALA A 588 -19.50 -17.88 15.17
CA ALA A 588 -18.42 -18.58 15.84
C ALA A 588 -18.92 -19.51 16.97
N VAL A 589 -19.92 -19.09 17.75
CA VAL A 589 -20.53 -19.95 18.78
C VAL A 589 -21.29 -21.10 18.13
N GLN A 590 -22.00 -20.85 17.03
CA GLN A 590 -22.71 -21.90 16.28
C GLN A 590 -21.72 -22.93 15.69
N TYR A 591 -20.62 -22.45 15.11
CA TYR A 591 -19.54 -23.29 14.60
C TYR A 591 -18.87 -24.11 15.71
N ALA A 592 -18.54 -23.50 16.84
CA ALA A 592 -17.93 -24.20 17.98
C ALA A 592 -18.84 -25.31 18.52
N LYS A 593 -20.16 -25.04 18.63
CA LYS A 593 -21.15 -26.06 19.04
C LYS A 593 -21.26 -27.20 18.04
N LYS A 594 -21.35 -26.90 16.74
CA LYS A 594 -21.47 -27.91 15.67
C LYS A 594 -20.29 -28.89 15.70
N ASN A 595 -19.09 -28.39 15.98
CA ASN A 595 -17.85 -29.15 15.92
C ASN A 595 -17.31 -29.55 17.31
N ALA A 596 -18.12 -29.47 18.37
CA ALA A 596 -17.74 -29.82 19.76
C ALA A 596 -16.44 -29.15 20.27
N LEU A 597 -16.17 -27.90 19.86
CA LEU A 597 -14.99 -27.14 20.25
C LEU A 597 -15.16 -26.49 21.63
N ARG A 598 -14.06 -26.20 22.33
CA ARG A 598 -14.07 -25.35 23.53
C ARG A 598 -14.37 -23.89 23.15
N TYR A 599 -15.32 -23.27 23.82
CA TYR A 599 -15.63 -21.85 23.61
C TYR A 599 -16.04 -21.13 24.89
N LYS A 600 -15.86 -19.80 24.89
CA LYS A 600 -16.37 -18.87 25.90
C LYS A 600 -17.18 -17.76 25.25
N ILE A 601 -18.27 -17.38 25.91
CA ILE A 601 -19.23 -16.37 25.43
C ILE A 601 -18.97 -15.01 26.08
N ASP A 602 -18.91 -13.95 25.27
CA ASP A 602 -18.75 -12.58 25.77
C ASP A 602 -20.00 -12.10 26.52
N LEU A 603 -19.86 -11.86 27.81
CA LEU A 603 -20.92 -11.39 28.70
C LEU A 603 -21.13 -9.87 28.59
N SER A 604 -20.27 -9.13 27.88
CA SER A 604 -20.28 -7.66 27.85
C SER A 604 -21.57 -7.03 27.32
N ASN A 605 -22.42 -7.79 26.61
CA ASN A 605 -23.72 -7.34 26.07
C ASN A 605 -24.94 -7.98 26.79
N ALA A 606 -24.75 -8.68 27.92
CA ALA A 606 -25.87 -9.24 28.66
C ALA A 606 -26.78 -8.15 29.24
N LYS A 607 -28.09 -8.43 29.31
CA LYS A 607 -29.09 -7.56 29.93
C LYS A 607 -29.10 -7.81 31.44
N VAL A 608 -29.05 -6.75 32.24
CA VAL A 608 -29.07 -6.85 33.71
C VAL A 608 -30.31 -6.16 34.24
N SER A 609 -31.06 -6.83 35.11
CA SER A 609 -32.26 -6.33 35.79
C SER A 609 -32.21 -6.60 37.30
N GLY A 610 -33.10 -5.98 38.07
CA GLY A 610 -33.17 -6.13 39.54
C GLY A 610 -32.29 -5.14 40.32
N LEU A 611 -31.48 -4.33 39.63
CA LEU A 611 -30.73 -3.25 40.26
C LEU A 611 -31.57 -1.97 40.37
N ASN A 612 -31.92 -1.58 41.58
CA ASN A 612 -32.61 -0.31 41.84
C ASN A 612 -31.65 0.88 41.69
N ALA A 613 -32.21 2.03 41.31
CA ALA A 613 -31.43 3.26 41.18
C ALA A 613 -30.84 3.72 42.53
N SER A 614 -31.52 3.46 43.65
CA SER A 614 -31.03 3.78 44.99
C SER A 614 -31.49 2.79 46.07
N TYR A 615 -30.68 2.64 47.11
CA TYR A 615 -30.94 1.84 48.32
C TYR A 615 -30.70 2.70 49.56
N THR A 616 -31.37 2.38 50.68
CA THR A 616 -31.16 3.06 51.96
C THR A 616 -30.04 2.36 52.73
N TYR A 617 -29.13 3.14 53.30
CA TYR A 617 -28.06 2.62 54.16
C TYR A 617 -28.61 2.24 55.53
N THR A 618 -28.48 0.96 55.89
CA THR A 618 -28.96 0.39 57.16
C THR A 618 -27.82 0.01 58.11
N GLY A 619 -26.60 0.49 57.86
CA GLY A 619 -25.41 0.15 58.66
C GLY A 619 -24.66 -1.11 58.20
N LYS A 620 -25.12 -1.81 57.16
CA LYS A 620 -24.43 -2.96 56.53
C LYS A 620 -24.09 -2.70 55.06
N ALA A 621 -23.21 -3.53 54.50
CA ALA A 621 -22.86 -3.48 53.08
C ALA A 621 -24.10 -3.76 52.21
N ILE A 622 -24.35 -2.92 51.20
CA ILE A 622 -25.46 -3.11 50.27
C ILE A 622 -24.99 -3.99 49.11
N THR A 623 -25.52 -5.20 48.99
CA THR A 623 -25.18 -6.18 47.93
C THR A 623 -26.43 -6.64 47.19
N PRO A 624 -27.01 -5.78 46.32
CA PRO A 624 -28.28 -6.10 45.69
C PRO A 624 -28.15 -7.27 44.72
N ALA A 625 -29.00 -8.28 44.86
CA ALA A 625 -29.08 -9.33 43.85
C ALA A 625 -29.50 -8.75 42.50
N VAL A 626 -28.90 -9.25 41.42
CA VAL A 626 -29.26 -8.89 40.05
C VAL A 626 -29.57 -10.15 39.25
N THR A 627 -30.41 -10.00 38.24
CA THR A 627 -30.66 -11.02 37.24
C THR A 627 -29.90 -10.65 35.98
N VAL A 628 -29.02 -11.52 35.51
CA VAL A 628 -28.28 -11.35 34.25
C VAL A 628 -28.91 -12.27 33.20
N LYS A 629 -29.32 -11.71 32.06
CA LYS A 629 -29.91 -12.44 30.94
C LYS A 629 -29.10 -12.24 29.68
N LEU A 630 -28.88 -13.33 28.94
CA LEU A 630 -28.23 -13.32 27.64
C LEU A 630 -29.18 -13.97 26.63
N GLY A 631 -29.75 -13.14 25.74
CA GLY A 631 -30.92 -13.56 24.96
C GLY A 631 -32.13 -13.87 25.85
N SER A 632 -32.71 -15.06 25.68
CA SER A 632 -33.78 -15.59 26.55
C SER A 632 -33.26 -16.29 27.80
N GLN A 633 -31.97 -16.67 27.83
CA GLN A 633 -31.37 -17.42 28.93
C GLN A 633 -31.14 -16.52 30.15
N THR A 634 -31.51 -17.02 31.33
CA THR A 634 -31.16 -16.40 32.61
C THR A 634 -29.92 -17.09 33.16
N LEU A 635 -28.88 -16.31 33.43
CA LEU A 635 -27.60 -16.81 33.93
C LEU A 635 -27.66 -16.95 35.46
N LYS A 636 -26.92 -17.92 35.99
CA LYS A 636 -26.81 -18.21 37.42
C LYS A 636 -25.62 -17.49 38.05
N ALA A 637 -25.86 -16.79 39.15
CA ALA A 637 -24.79 -16.17 39.94
C ALA A 637 -23.94 -17.25 40.63
N GLY A 638 -22.63 -17.07 40.69
CA GLY A 638 -21.66 -18.03 41.24
C GLY A 638 -21.14 -19.01 40.18
N GLU A 639 -22.04 -19.59 39.39
CA GLU A 639 -21.71 -20.51 38.28
C GLU A 639 -21.29 -19.73 37.01
N ASP A 640 -22.24 -19.02 36.37
CA ASP A 640 -22.02 -18.37 35.07
C ASP A 640 -21.30 -17.02 35.19
N TYR A 641 -21.48 -16.34 36.32
CA TYR A 641 -20.86 -15.05 36.60
C TYR A 641 -20.65 -14.82 38.09
N SER A 642 -19.63 -14.03 38.42
CA SER A 642 -19.35 -13.55 39.76
C SER A 642 -19.80 -12.09 39.92
N LEU A 643 -20.30 -11.75 41.10
CA LEU A 643 -20.66 -10.39 41.50
C LEU A 643 -19.60 -9.84 42.44
N SER A 644 -19.08 -8.66 42.14
CA SER A 644 -18.23 -7.91 43.05
C SER A 644 -18.77 -6.50 43.23
N TYR A 645 -18.69 -6.01 44.47
CA TYR A 645 -19.19 -4.70 44.86
C TYR A 645 -18.05 -3.84 45.39
N SER A 646 -18.05 -2.57 45.01
CA SER A 646 -17.13 -1.57 45.56
C SER A 646 -17.91 -0.33 46.01
N ASP A 647 -17.38 0.37 47.01
CA ASP A 647 -17.99 1.56 47.62
C ASP A 647 -19.41 1.32 48.19
N ASN A 648 -19.71 0.09 48.64
CA ASN A 648 -21.06 -0.33 49.04
C ASN A 648 -21.32 -0.36 50.56
N LYS A 649 -20.38 0.14 51.37
CA LYS A 649 -20.45 0.12 52.85
C LYS A 649 -20.79 1.48 53.48
N LYS A 650 -21.12 2.50 52.68
CA LYS A 650 -21.47 3.86 53.15
C LYS A 650 -22.36 4.60 52.15
N VAL A 651 -23.00 5.67 52.59
CA VAL A 651 -23.79 6.59 51.74
C VAL A 651 -22.89 7.12 50.61
N GLY A 652 -23.35 7.01 49.36
CA GLY A 652 -22.51 7.28 48.19
C GLY A 652 -23.01 6.62 46.91
N THR A 653 -22.11 6.47 45.93
CA THR A 653 -22.38 5.72 44.70
C THR A 653 -21.55 4.45 44.75
N ALA A 654 -22.20 3.29 44.72
CA ALA A 654 -21.55 1.98 44.70
C ALA A 654 -21.48 1.44 43.26
N GLU A 655 -20.45 0.65 42.95
CA GLU A 655 -20.28 -0.04 41.67
C GLU A 655 -20.47 -1.55 41.86
N LEU A 656 -21.30 -2.14 40.99
CA LEU A 656 -21.44 -3.57 40.79
C LEU A 656 -20.67 -3.98 39.53
N THR A 657 -19.73 -4.91 39.66
CA THR A 657 -19.06 -5.57 38.53
C THR A 657 -19.55 -7.02 38.43
N ILE A 658 -20.07 -7.36 37.26
CA ILE A 658 -20.49 -8.71 36.88
C ILE A 658 -19.42 -9.24 35.95
N SER A 659 -18.69 -10.27 36.36
CA SER A 659 -17.62 -10.89 35.57
C SER A 659 -18.06 -12.29 35.14
N GLY A 660 -17.91 -12.63 33.86
CA GLY A 660 -18.18 -13.98 33.39
C GLY A 660 -17.22 -14.99 34.04
N ASN A 661 -17.75 -16.16 34.37
CA ASN A 661 -17.03 -17.30 34.91
C ASN A 661 -17.12 -18.47 33.92
N GLU A 662 -16.19 -19.44 34.02
CA GLU A 662 -16.22 -20.70 33.25
C GLU A 662 -16.48 -20.50 31.74
N SER A 663 -17.72 -20.76 31.29
CA SER A 663 -18.21 -20.63 29.92
C SER A 663 -18.39 -19.18 29.43
N TYR A 664 -18.30 -18.20 30.33
CA TYR A 664 -18.44 -16.79 30.03
C TYR A 664 -17.16 -16.02 30.32
N TYR A 665 -16.92 -14.97 29.54
CA TYR A 665 -15.81 -14.04 29.77
C TYR A 665 -16.29 -12.59 29.62
N GLY A 666 -15.41 -11.64 29.91
CA GLY A 666 -15.74 -10.22 29.90
C GLY A 666 -16.45 -9.79 31.17
N SER A 667 -16.82 -8.51 31.22
CA SER A 667 -17.49 -7.94 32.41
C SER A 667 -18.44 -6.80 32.07
N ILE A 668 -19.51 -6.71 32.85
CA ILE A 668 -20.45 -5.58 32.87
C ILE A 668 -20.21 -4.80 34.16
N ARG A 669 -20.19 -3.47 34.06
CA ARG A 669 -20.08 -2.58 35.23
C ARG A 669 -21.28 -1.64 35.32
N LEU A 670 -21.97 -1.67 36.45
CA LEU A 670 -23.16 -0.88 36.75
C LEU A 670 -22.96 -0.09 38.06
N THR A 671 -23.76 0.95 38.27
CA THR A 671 -23.70 1.78 39.48
C THR A 671 -25.08 1.99 40.09
N PHE A 672 -25.16 2.05 41.42
CA PHE A 672 -26.37 2.37 42.18
C PHE A 672 -26.06 3.36 43.33
N GLU A 673 -27.05 4.13 43.77
CA GLU A 673 -26.89 5.06 44.90
C GLU A 673 -27.21 4.39 46.24
N ILE A 674 -26.50 4.78 47.29
CA ILE A 674 -26.80 4.46 48.69
C ILE A 674 -27.13 5.78 49.39
N LYS A 675 -28.35 5.94 49.87
CA LYS A 675 -28.89 7.14 50.53
C LYS A 675 -28.96 6.94 52.03
N ALA A 676 -28.82 8.02 52.80
CA ALA A 676 -29.05 7.99 54.24
C ALA A 676 -30.54 7.74 54.54
N ALA A 677 -30.83 7.04 55.66
CA ALA A 677 -32.19 7.01 56.20
C ALA A 677 -32.57 8.41 56.69
N ALA A 678 -33.81 8.85 56.46
CA ALA A 678 -34.24 10.21 56.79
C ALA A 678 -34.51 10.38 58.29
N SER A 679 -33.76 11.26 58.98
CA SER A 679 -34.24 12.14 60.07
C SER A 679 -33.18 13.14 60.58
N ALA A 680 -33.67 14.32 60.98
CA ALA A 680 -33.16 15.38 61.86
C ALA A 680 -31.67 15.82 61.88
N ASN A 681 -31.50 17.10 61.51
CA ASN A 681 -30.58 18.18 61.95
C ASN A 681 -29.21 17.95 62.63
N GLN A 682 -28.29 18.83 62.18
CA GLN A 682 -27.13 19.49 62.83
C GLN A 682 -25.80 18.75 63.06
N GLY A 683 -24.71 19.45 62.68
CA GLY A 683 -23.58 19.63 63.58
C GLY A 683 -22.20 19.10 63.18
N GLN A 684 -21.37 19.98 62.61
CA GLN A 684 -19.91 20.11 62.77
C GLN A 684 -18.90 19.05 62.24
N LYS A 685 -17.78 19.63 61.77
CA LYS A 685 -16.50 19.08 61.28
C LYS A 685 -15.48 19.12 62.46
N PRO A 686 -14.42 18.29 62.50
CA PRO A 686 -13.12 18.71 61.95
C PRO A 686 -12.24 17.58 61.33
N SER A 687 -11.06 18.00 60.87
CA SER A 687 -9.85 17.37 60.28
C SER A 687 -9.38 16.04 60.93
N GLU A 688 -8.48 15.20 60.41
CA GLU A 688 -7.50 15.16 59.30
C GLU A 688 -7.02 13.70 59.18
N GLN A 689 -6.61 13.24 57.98
CA GLN A 689 -5.43 12.36 57.72
C GLN A 689 -5.56 11.64 56.37
N LYS A 690 -4.46 11.68 55.64
CA LYS A 690 -4.28 11.25 54.25
C LYS A 690 -3.84 9.79 54.20
N PRO A 691 -4.53 8.91 53.46
CA PRO A 691 -3.91 7.71 52.91
C PRO A 691 -3.69 7.87 51.39
N SER A 692 -2.73 7.09 50.93
CA SER A 692 -2.21 6.99 49.58
C SER A 692 -3.27 6.61 48.52
N ALA A 693 -2.94 6.94 47.26
CA ALA A 693 -3.79 6.96 46.07
C ALA A 693 -4.78 5.77 45.91
N SER A 694 -6.08 6.03 46.14
CA SER A 694 -7.15 5.07 45.92
C SER A 694 -7.68 5.08 44.48
N ASN A 695 -7.87 3.88 43.94
CA ASN A 695 -8.33 3.59 42.57
C ASN A 695 -9.87 3.66 42.45
N THR A 696 -10.53 4.64 43.10
CA THR A 696 -12.00 4.70 43.26
C THR A 696 -12.70 5.44 42.12
N ALA A 697 -13.85 4.91 41.69
CA ALA A 697 -14.64 5.45 40.60
C ALA A 697 -15.31 6.78 40.99
N LEU A 698 -15.11 7.80 40.16
CA LEU A 698 -15.81 9.08 40.27
C LEU A 698 -17.32 8.94 40.04
N LYS A 699 -18.10 9.65 40.85
CA LYS A 699 -19.56 9.71 40.73
C LYS A 699 -19.98 10.27 39.36
N PRO A 700 -20.98 9.70 38.67
CA PRO A 700 -21.59 10.32 37.50
C PRO A 700 -21.96 11.78 37.76
N GLY A 701 -21.77 12.64 36.77
CA GLY A 701 -21.95 14.08 36.91
C GLY A 701 -20.71 14.84 37.37
N THR A 702 -19.73 14.18 38.00
CA THR A 702 -18.48 14.80 38.44
C THR A 702 -17.73 15.42 37.26
N LEU A 703 -17.30 16.67 37.41
CA LEU A 703 -16.37 17.30 36.46
C LEU A 703 -14.93 17.01 36.87
N LYS A 704 -14.11 16.59 35.92
CA LYS A 704 -12.68 16.43 36.10
C LYS A 704 -11.90 17.06 34.97
N THR A 705 -10.76 17.59 35.35
CA THR A 705 -9.80 18.16 34.42
C THR A 705 -8.65 17.18 34.28
N ASP A 706 -8.39 16.73 33.06
CA ASP A 706 -7.27 15.84 32.76
C ASP A 706 -5.94 16.54 33.04
N SER A 707 -5.05 15.90 33.78
CA SER A 707 -3.81 16.56 34.22
C SER A 707 -2.87 16.89 33.06
N LYS A 708 -2.92 16.13 31.96
CA LYS A 708 -2.05 16.29 30.78
C LYS A 708 -2.62 17.30 29.77
N THR A 709 -3.79 16.99 29.20
CA THR A 709 -4.47 17.80 28.18
C THR A 709 -5.18 19.01 28.77
N LYS A 710 -5.45 18.97 30.08
CA LYS A 710 -6.25 19.96 30.80
C LYS A 710 -7.69 20.07 30.28
N ASN A 711 -8.16 19.10 29.51
CA ASN A 711 -9.54 19.07 29.06
C ASN A 711 -10.48 18.75 30.23
N VAL A 712 -11.66 19.36 30.22
CA VAL A 712 -12.72 19.13 31.20
C VAL A 712 -13.64 18.05 30.68
N TYR A 713 -13.82 17.01 31.48
CA TYR A 713 -14.67 15.87 31.22
C TYR A 713 -15.75 15.79 32.30
N LYS A 714 -16.97 15.42 31.91
CA LYS A 714 -18.04 15.05 32.84
C LYS A 714 -18.15 13.54 32.87
N VAL A 715 -18.07 12.96 34.06
CA VAL A 715 -18.24 11.51 34.25
C VAL A 715 -19.68 11.14 33.88
N LYS A 716 -19.84 10.16 33.01
CA LYS A 716 -21.15 9.69 32.51
C LYS A 716 -21.59 8.43 33.22
N THR A 717 -20.67 7.49 33.35
CA THR A 717 -20.84 6.24 34.08
C THR A 717 -19.56 5.97 34.88
N ALA A 718 -19.56 4.89 35.65
CA ALA A 718 -18.38 4.39 36.35
C ALA A 718 -17.11 4.24 35.49
N SER A 719 -17.24 4.10 34.18
CA SER A 719 -16.16 3.81 33.23
C SER A 719 -16.14 4.69 31.98
N THR A 720 -17.03 5.69 31.89
CA THR A 720 -17.10 6.56 30.71
C THR A 720 -17.23 8.03 31.08
N VAL A 721 -16.70 8.88 30.22
CA VAL A 721 -16.77 10.34 30.35
C VAL A 721 -17.24 10.98 29.04
N GLU A 722 -17.87 12.15 29.16
CA GLU A 722 -18.17 13.05 28.05
C GLU A 722 -17.24 14.27 28.09
N LEU A 723 -16.65 14.61 26.94
CA LEU A 723 -15.80 15.79 26.83
C LEU A 723 -16.68 17.05 26.89
N LYS A 724 -16.45 17.90 27.89
CA LYS A 724 -17.20 19.14 28.11
C LYS A 724 -16.52 20.37 27.53
N GLN A 725 -15.20 20.50 27.70
CA GLN A 725 -14.49 21.71 27.32
C GLN A 725 -12.98 21.44 27.17
N LEU A 726 -12.29 22.18 26.31
CA LEU A 726 -10.82 22.29 26.35
C LEU A 726 -10.42 23.35 27.40
N LYS A 727 -9.30 23.19 28.11
CA LYS A 727 -8.70 24.32 28.86
C LYS A 727 -8.06 25.32 27.91
N ASN A 728 -7.36 24.86 26.88
CA ASN A 728 -6.77 25.78 25.89
C ASN A 728 -7.80 26.15 24.82
N LYS A 729 -8.54 27.24 25.05
CA LYS A 729 -9.45 27.82 24.05
C LYS A 729 -8.74 28.32 22.78
N ASN A 730 -7.40 28.43 22.80
CA ASN A 730 -6.56 28.83 21.67
C ASN A 730 -6.03 27.66 20.83
N ALA A 731 -6.34 26.40 21.16
CA ALA A 731 -5.90 25.24 20.38
C ALA A 731 -6.42 25.29 18.93
N SER A 732 -5.53 25.12 17.96
CA SER A 732 -5.86 25.07 16.52
C SER A 732 -6.39 23.70 16.09
N THR A 733 -6.08 22.64 16.84
CA THR A 733 -6.49 21.25 16.59
C THR A 733 -7.14 20.65 17.85
N LEU A 734 -8.19 19.86 17.66
CA LEU A 734 -8.81 19.07 18.72
C LEU A 734 -8.45 17.59 18.51
N THR A 735 -7.63 17.06 19.41
CA THR A 735 -7.36 15.63 19.56
C THR A 735 -7.93 15.19 20.90
N ILE A 736 -8.83 14.21 20.88
CA ILE A 736 -9.48 13.68 22.08
C ILE A 736 -8.87 12.31 22.35
N PRO A 737 -8.27 12.07 23.52
CA PRO A 737 -7.76 10.75 23.85
C PRO A 737 -8.93 9.75 23.95
N SER A 738 -8.71 8.50 23.53
CA SER A 738 -9.73 7.45 23.62
C SER A 738 -10.12 7.15 25.06
N THR A 739 -9.18 7.31 25.98
CA THR A 739 -9.39 7.18 27.43
C THR A 739 -8.74 8.32 28.20
N VAL A 740 -9.21 8.57 29.42
CA VAL A 740 -8.59 9.47 30.40
C VAL A 740 -8.48 8.76 31.74
N ARG A 741 -7.46 9.07 32.52
CA ARG A 741 -7.25 8.46 33.83
C ARG A 741 -7.55 9.48 34.92
N PHE A 742 -8.50 9.19 35.80
CA PHE A 742 -8.80 9.99 36.97
C PHE A 742 -8.78 9.12 38.21
N ASN A 743 -8.07 9.56 39.25
CA ASN A 743 -7.89 8.80 40.50
C ASN A 743 -7.45 7.35 40.23
N GLY A 744 -6.48 7.15 39.33
CA GLY A 744 -6.00 5.81 38.95
C GLY A 744 -6.94 5.01 38.02
N LYS A 745 -8.22 5.36 37.90
CA LYS A 745 -9.18 4.64 37.06
C LYS A 745 -9.22 5.18 35.64
N THR A 746 -9.25 4.28 34.66
CA THR A 746 -9.37 4.60 33.24
C THR A 746 -10.84 4.75 32.84
N TYR A 747 -11.17 5.87 32.21
CA TYR A 747 -12.48 6.20 31.66
C TYR A 747 -12.40 6.28 30.14
N ARG A 748 -13.33 5.63 29.42
CA ARG A 748 -13.47 5.81 27.98
C ARG A 748 -14.15 7.14 27.67
N VAL A 749 -13.62 7.91 26.73
CA VAL A 749 -14.28 9.12 26.23
C VAL A 749 -15.28 8.72 25.16
N THR A 750 -16.58 8.73 25.50
CA THR A 750 -17.63 8.15 24.64
C THR A 750 -18.50 9.18 23.93
N SER A 751 -18.42 10.46 24.32
CA SER A 751 -19.20 11.52 23.69
C SER A 751 -18.58 12.90 23.84
N ILE A 752 -18.97 13.80 22.94
CA ILE A 752 -18.70 15.23 23.05
C ILE A 752 -20.00 15.89 23.53
N ALA A 753 -19.93 16.65 24.61
CA ALA A 753 -21.10 17.25 25.22
C ALA A 753 -21.75 18.31 24.32
N ALA A 754 -23.04 18.57 24.57
CA ALA A 754 -23.74 19.67 23.95
C ALA A 754 -23.04 21.00 24.23
N GLY A 755 -22.83 21.81 23.19
CA GLY A 755 -22.18 23.12 23.28
C GLY A 755 -20.69 23.12 23.62
N ALA A 756 -20.00 21.96 23.67
CA ALA A 756 -18.64 21.84 24.22
C ALA A 756 -17.60 22.82 23.62
N PHE A 757 -17.75 23.15 22.35
CA PHE A 757 -16.88 24.05 21.57
C PHE A 757 -17.67 25.17 20.88
N LYS A 758 -18.87 25.49 21.36
CA LYS A 758 -19.69 26.56 20.78
C LYS A 758 -18.90 27.88 20.76
N ASN A 759 -18.96 28.57 19.62
CA ASN A 759 -18.27 29.83 19.31
C ASN A 759 -16.74 29.76 19.38
N ASN A 760 -16.11 28.58 19.26
CA ASN A 760 -14.65 28.50 19.26
C ASN A 760 -14.08 29.12 17.97
N LYS A 761 -13.46 30.30 18.10
CA LYS A 761 -12.92 31.08 16.97
C LYS A 761 -11.52 30.65 16.53
N LYS A 762 -10.87 29.70 17.20
CA LYS A 762 -9.46 29.33 16.95
C LYS A 762 -9.30 27.92 16.42
N LEU A 763 -10.21 27.01 16.76
CA LEU A 763 -10.19 25.62 16.31
C LEU A 763 -10.34 25.53 14.79
N LYS A 764 -9.31 25.00 14.12
CA LYS A 764 -9.24 24.83 12.66
C LYS A 764 -9.53 23.40 12.21
N LYS A 765 -9.10 22.40 12.97
CA LYS A 765 -9.26 20.98 12.61
C LYS A 765 -9.79 20.16 13.78
N VAL A 766 -10.80 19.34 13.51
CA VAL A 766 -11.40 18.41 14.47
C VAL A 766 -11.28 17.00 13.91
N THR A 767 -10.56 16.14 14.63
CA THR A 767 -10.55 14.69 14.38
C THR A 767 -11.14 14.00 15.59
N ILE A 768 -12.24 13.28 15.39
CA ILE A 768 -12.95 12.56 16.45
C ILE A 768 -12.63 11.08 16.25
N SER A 769 -11.98 10.44 17.21
CA SER A 769 -11.56 9.03 17.15
C SER A 769 -11.82 8.32 18.48
N GLY A 770 -11.38 7.07 18.63
CA GLY A 770 -11.58 6.27 19.84
C GLY A 770 -13.03 5.83 20.04
N TYR A 771 -13.51 5.86 21.28
CA TYR A 771 -14.83 5.33 21.67
C TYR A 771 -15.99 6.32 21.52
N ILE A 772 -15.79 7.46 20.85
CA ILE A 772 -16.82 8.49 20.71
C ILE A 772 -17.95 8.00 19.79
N THR A 773 -19.14 7.86 20.35
CA THR A 773 -20.36 7.46 19.61
C THR A 773 -21.27 8.65 19.32
N THR A 774 -21.19 9.73 20.10
CA THR A 774 -22.12 10.86 20.01
C THR A 774 -21.41 12.21 20.00
N ILE A 775 -21.77 13.06 19.04
CA ILE A 775 -21.45 14.49 19.01
C ILE A 775 -22.69 15.26 19.47
N GLY A 776 -22.61 15.95 20.60
CA GLY A 776 -23.73 16.62 21.23
C GLY A 776 -24.31 17.79 20.42
N ALA A 777 -25.52 18.21 20.80
CA ALA A 777 -26.19 19.34 20.16
C ALA A 777 -25.36 20.63 20.30
N GLY A 778 -25.15 21.34 19.19
CA GLY A 778 -24.36 22.57 19.18
C GLY A 778 -22.88 22.40 19.54
N ALA A 779 -22.34 21.18 19.55
CA ALA A 779 -20.98 20.89 20.05
C ALA A 779 -19.90 21.78 19.42
N PHE A 780 -19.99 22.11 18.14
CA PHE A 780 -19.08 22.98 17.39
C PHE A 780 -19.82 24.13 16.73
N GLN A 781 -20.95 24.57 17.29
CA GLN A 781 -21.74 25.66 16.71
C GLN A 781 -20.90 26.93 16.59
N ASN A 782 -20.93 27.60 15.44
CA ASN A 782 -20.23 28.85 15.13
C ASN A 782 -18.71 28.79 15.34
N CYS A 783 -18.08 27.62 15.13
CA CYS A 783 -16.63 27.53 15.07
C CYS A 783 -16.11 28.15 13.76
N ALA A 784 -15.98 29.48 13.74
CA ALA A 784 -15.77 30.26 12.52
C ALA A 784 -14.43 29.99 11.81
N SER A 785 -13.45 29.41 12.52
CA SER A 785 -12.14 29.02 11.95
C SER A 785 -12.03 27.55 11.56
N LEU A 786 -13.04 26.73 11.86
CA LEU A 786 -13.03 25.29 11.62
C LEU A 786 -13.10 25.03 10.12
N THR A 787 -12.05 24.45 9.54
CA THR A 787 -11.94 24.12 8.11
C THR A 787 -12.18 22.64 7.84
N THR A 788 -11.83 21.77 8.79
CA THR A 788 -11.87 20.32 8.58
C THR A 788 -12.46 19.59 9.78
N VAL A 789 -13.42 18.70 9.51
CA VAL A 789 -14.00 17.76 10.47
C VAL A 789 -13.88 16.34 9.93
N LYS A 790 -13.25 15.44 10.70
CA LYS A 790 -13.26 14.00 10.43
C LYS A 790 -13.87 13.28 11.64
N THR A 791 -14.95 12.52 11.43
CA THR A 791 -15.57 11.71 12.49
C THR A 791 -15.16 10.24 12.35
N GLY A 792 -14.79 9.61 13.45
CA GLY A 792 -14.36 8.22 13.49
C GLY A 792 -15.48 7.23 13.21
N SER A 793 -15.10 5.98 12.94
CA SER A 793 -16.02 4.92 12.53
C SER A 793 -17.07 4.58 13.59
N ARG A 794 -16.86 4.89 14.88
CA ARG A 794 -17.81 4.60 15.97
C ARG A 794 -18.88 5.68 16.18
N VAL A 795 -18.76 6.86 15.57
CA VAL A 795 -19.78 7.91 15.71
C VAL A 795 -21.09 7.46 15.05
N THR A 796 -22.16 7.36 15.84
CA THR A 796 -23.50 6.98 15.37
C THR A 796 -24.44 8.19 15.31
N THR A 797 -24.20 9.22 16.12
CA THR A 797 -25.11 10.36 16.26
C THR A 797 -24.39 11.71 16.17
N ILE A 798 -24.86 12.56 15.26
CA ILE A 798 -24.48 13.98 15.16
C ILE A 798 -25.69 14.80 15.60
N GLY A 799 -25.55 15.51 16.73
CA GLY A 799 -26.63 16.26 17.36
C GLY A 799 -27.11 17.47 16.56
N SER A 800 -28.27 18.00 16.95
CA SER A 800 -28.83 19.22 16.37
C SER A 800 -27.87 20.40 16.49
N LYS A 801 -27.72 21.20 15.43
CA LYS A 801 -26.80 22.35 15.34
C LYS A 801 -25.32 22.02 15.58
N ALA A 802 -24.90 20.76 15.56
CA ALA A 802 -23.54 20.35 15.94
C ALA A 802 -22.42 21.15 15.25
N PHE A 803 -22.55 21.49 13.97
CA PHE A 803 -21.60 22.31 13.20
C PHE A 803 -22.30 23.52 12.55
N TYR A 804 -23.42 23.97 13.12
CA TYR A 804 -24.16 25.12 12.60
C TYR A 804 -23.26 26.34 12.52
N GLY A 805 -23.21 27.03 11.38
CA GLY A 805 -22.47 28.28 11.22
C GLY A 805 -20.95 28.15 11.22
N CYS A 806 -20.40 26.95 10.99
CA CYS A 806 -18.96 26.75 10.75
C CYS A 806 -18.58 27.27 9.35
N ARG A 807 -18.55 28.59 9.18
CA ARG A 807 -18.51 29.25 7.87
C ARG A 807 -17.26 28.92 7.02
N LYS A 808 -16.13 28.56 7.64
CA LYS A 808 -14.88 28.17 6.95
C LYS A 808 -14.75 26.66 6.73
N LEU A 809 -15.73 25.85 7.14
CA LEU A 809 -15.68 24.39 7.03
C LEU A 809 -15.75 23.99 5.56
N THR A 810 -14.65 23.47 5.02
CA THR A 810 -14.53 23.04 3.62
C THR A 810 -14.66 21.53 3.46
N THR A 811 -14.21 20.77 4.46
CA THR A 811 -14.07 19.31 4.38
C THR A 811 -14.72 18.64 5.59
N VAL A 812 -15.70 17.78 5.33
CA VAL A 812 -16.35 16.93 6.32
C VAL A 812 -16.25 15.47 5.86
N VAL A 813 -15.61 14.63 6.66
CA VAL A 813 -15.57 13.18 6.44
C VAL A 813 -16.35 12.51 7.56
N LEU A 814 -17.49 11.89 7.21
CA LEU A 814 -18.33 11.16 8.15
C LEU A 814 -17.90 9.71 8.29
N GLY A 815 -17.99 9.16 9.50
CA GLY A 815 -17.67 7.77 9.78
C GLY A 815 -18.75 6.83 9.24
N LYS A 816 -18.35 5.62 8.83
CA LYS A 816 -19.25 4.65 8.17
C LYS A 816 -20.48 4.23 9.00
N ASN A 817 -20.44 4.37 10.33
CA ASN A 817 -21.55 4.01 11.22
C ASN A 817 -22.46 5.17 11.65
N VAL A 818 -22.33 6.36 11.08
CA VAL A 818 -23.26 7.47 11.37
C VAL A 818 -24.68 7.05 10.98
N LYS A 819 -25.60 7.07 11.95
CA LYS A 819 -27.03 6.76 11.77
C LYS A 819 -27.87 8.02 11.71
N THR A 820 -27.58 9.00 12.56
CA THR A 820 -28.42 10.21 12.70
C THR A 820 -27.63 11.49 12.49
N ILE A 821 -28.14 12.35 11.59
CA ILE A 821 -27.69 13.72 11.38
C ILE A 821 -28.81 14.65 11.87
N GLY A 822 -28.56 15.43 12.92
CA GLY A 822 -29.56 16.23 13.63
C GLY A 822 -30.06 17.47 12.87
N ASN A 823 -31.06 18.14 13.44
CA ASN A 823 -31.64 19.36 12.87
C ASN A 823 -30.58 20.45 12.79
N LEU A 824 -30.49 21.17 11.65
CA LEU A 824 -29.55 22.27 11.44
C LEU A 824 -28.06 21.90 11.64
N SER A 825 -27.70 20.61 11.61
CA SER A 825 -26.36 20.16 12.03
C SER A 825 -25.21 20.74 11.22
N PHE A 826 -25.39 21.00 9.93
CA PHE A 826 -24.40 21.62 9.04
C PHE A 826 -24.91 22.91 8.40
N ALA A 827 -26.03 23.47 8.85
CA ALA A 827 -26.59 24.65 8.23
C ALA A 827 -25.65 25.86 8.32
N ASN A 828 -25.61 26.66 7.25
CA ASN A 828 -24.73 27.81 7.07
C ASN A 828 -23.22 27.46 7.12
N CYS A 829 -22.83 26.25 6.73
CA CYS A 829 -21.44 25.91 6.40
C CYS A 829 -21.12 26.40 4.99
N VAL A 830 -21.10 27.72 4.82
CA VAL A 830 -21.08 28.38 3.49
C VAL A 830 -19.85 28.07 2.63
N SER A 831 -18.78 27.50 3.20
CA SER A 831 -17.57 27.09 2.47
C SER A 831 -17.50 25.59 2.18
N LEU A 832 -18.49 24.80 2.61
CA LEU A 832 -18.50 23.35 2.43
C LEU A 832 -18.67 23.04 0.95
N ARG A 833 -17.70 22.31 0.38
CA ARG A 833 -17.65 22.01 -1.06
C ARG A 833 -18.08 20.59 -1.39
N LYS A 834 -17.71 19.63 -0.56
CA LYS A 834 -17.97 18.21 -0.80
C LYS A 834 -18.46 17.54 0.48
N MET A 835 -19.42 16.63 0.35
CA MET A 835 -19.86 15.81 1.47
C MET A 835 -20.45 14.47 1.00
N THR A 836 -20.18 13.42 1.76
CA THR A 836 -20.78 12.09 1.56
C THR A 836 -21.63 11.72 2.78
N ILE A 837 -22.86 11.31 2.54
CA ILE A 837 -23.79 10.72 3.52
C ILE A 837 -23.60 9.19 3.49
N PRO A 838 -23.01 8.58 4.54
CA PRO A 838 -22.67 7.15 4.55
C PRO A 838 -23.87 6.21 4.41
N ALA A 839 -23.60 4.96 4.03
CA ALA A 839 -24.61 3.94 3.78
C ALA A 839 -25.54 3.63 4.97
N ARG A 840 -25.08 3.83 6.21
CA ARG A 840 -25.84 3.55 7.45
C ARG A 840 -26.71 4.70 7.94
N VAL A 841 -26.70 5.86 7.28
CA VAL A 841 -27.52 7.01 7.71
C VAL A 841 -29.00 6.69 7.55
N GLU A 842 -29.74 6.83 8.64
CA GLU A 842 -31.17 6.53 8.75
C GLU A 842 -32.01 7.79 8.88
N LYS A 843 -31.45 8.91 9.37
CA LYS A 843 -32.19 10.15 9.58
C LYS A 843 -31.35 11.39 9.27
N ILE A 844 -31.93 12.32 8.53
CA ILE A 844 -31.40 13.67 8.26
C ILE A 844 -32.40 14.69 8.81
N GLY A 845 -31.95 15.55 9.71
CA GLY A 845 -32.80 16.53 10.39
C GLY A 845 -33.28 17.68 9.49
N SER A 846 -34.26 18.44 10.01
CA SER A 846 -34.79 19.62 9.33
C SER A 846 -33.69 20.67 9.15
N LYS A 847 -33.64 21.25 7.94
CA LYS A 847 -32.65 22.26 7.54
C LYS A 847 -31.18 21.83 7.74
N ALA A 848 -30.86 20.52 7.76
CA ALA A 848 -29.51 20.03 8.10
C ALA A 848 -28.38 20.63 7.25
N PHE A 849 -28.61 20.87 5.95
CA PHE A 849 -27.64 21.43 4.98
C PHE A 849 -28.15 22.74 4.37
N CYS A 850 -28.97 23.47 5.12
CA CYS A 850 -29.56 24.72 4.65
C CYS A 850 -28.48 25.80 4.51
N ASN A 851 -28.47 26.52 3.38
CA ASN A 851 -27.52 27.59 3.04
C ASN A 851 -26.04 27.13 2.97
N ASP A 852 -25.78 25.88 2.62
CA ASP A 852 -24.42 25.41 2.28
C ASP A 852 -24.11 25.78 0.82
N VAL A 853 -23.99 27.09 0.58
CA VAL A 853 -24.12 27.70 -0.75
C VAL A 853 -23.00 27.34 -1.74
N LYS A 854 -21.81 26.92 -1.26
CA LYS A 854 -20.65 26.56 -2.11
C LYS A 854 -20.50 25.06 -2.40
N MET A 855 -21.49 24.23 -2.05
CA MET A 855 -21.46 22.79 -2.35
C MET A 855 -21.31 22.55 -3.86
N VAL A 856 -20.39 21.67 -4.27
CA VAL A 856 -20.15 21.24 -5.66
C VAL A 856 -20.32 19.73 -5.86
N SER A 857 -20.16 18.93 -4.81
CA SER A 857 -20.38 17.48 -4.87
C SER A 857 -21.05 16.99 -3.60
N PHE A 858 -22.13 16.24 -3.74
CA PHE A 858 -22.86 15.67 -2.61
C PHE A 858 -23.26 14.23 -2.91
N THR A 859 -22.76 13.27 -2.14
CA THR A 859 -23.03 11.85 -2.38
C THR A 859 -23.93 11.29 -1.29
N ILE A 860 -24.97 10.56 -1.66
CA ILE A 860 -25.84 9.83 -0.72
C ILE A 860 -25.67 8.34 -0.99
N GLN A 861 -25.06 7.62 -0.05
CA GLN A 861 -24.87 6.17 -0.16
C GLN A 861 -26.01 5.37 0.49
N THR A 862 -26.68 5.94 1.49
CA THR A 862 -27.76 5.26 2.20
C THR A 862 -28.97 5.02 1.30
N GLN A 863 -29.51 3.80 1.36
CA GLN A 863 -30.78 3.44 0.74
C GLN A 863 -31.95 3.51 1.73
N LYS A 864 -31.70 3.88 2.99
CA LYS A 864 -32.68 3.81 4.09
C LYS A 864 -33.54 5.07 4.25
N LEU A 865 -33.29 6.13 3.47
CA LEU A 865 -33.98 7.41 3.61
C LEU A 865 -35.37 7.40 2.95
N THR A 866 -36.35 7.91 3.68
CA THR A 866 -37.74 8.11 3.23
C THR A 866 -38.18 9.54 3.49
N SER A 867 -39.35 9.94 2.99
CA SER A 867 -39.93 11.27 3.22
C SER A 867 -40.11 11.61 4.71
N LYS A 868 -40.37 10.62 5.56
CA LYS A 868 -40.48 10.77 7.03
C LYS A 868 -39.12 10.89 7.73
N LYS A 869 -38.05 10.38 7.11
CA LYS A 869 -36.69 10.33 7.67
C LYS A 869 -35.81 11.54 7.30
N ILE A 870 -36.27 12.35 6.34
CA ILE A 870 -35.64 13.63 5.99
C ILE A 870 -36.53 14.78 6.48
N GLY A 871 -35.99 15.61 7.37
CA GLY A 871 -36.68 16.77 7.91
C GLY A 871 -36.96 17.85 6.88
N SER A 872 -37.88 18.75 7.19
CA SER A 872 -38.30 19.81 6.28
C SER A 872 -37.14 20.73 5.90
N LYS A 873 -37.12 21.17 4.63
CA LYS A 873 -36.17 22.15 4.11
C LYS A 873 -34.68 21.75 4.27
N ALA A 874 -34.38 20.45 4.40
CA ALA A 874 -33.03 19.93 4.65
C ALA A 874 -31.95 20.44 3.68
N PHE A 875 -32.29 20.66 2.41
CA PHE A 875 -31.35 21.03 1.34
C PHE A 875 -31.59 22.43 0.75
N THR A 876 -32.35 23.28 1.45
CA THR A 876 -32.69 24.63 0.97
C THR A 876 -31.42 25.45 0.74
N ASN A 877 -31.27 26.05 -0.44
CA ASN A 877 -30.08 26.83 -0.86
C ASN A 877 -28.75 26.05 -0.87
N MET A 878 -28.76 24.72 -0.79
CA MET A 878 -27.54 23.91 -0.89
C MET A 878 -26.95 24.04 -2.29
N GLY A 879 -25.70 24.51 -2.38
CA GLY A 879 -25.04 24.78 -3.66
C GLY A 879 -25.62 25.99 -4.41
N LYS A 880 -26.32 26.93 -3.76
CA LYS A 880 -26.91 28.12 -4.44
C LYS A 880 -25.94 28.87 -5.34
N ASN A 881 -24.68 28.99 -4.96
CA ASN A 881 -23.66 29.69 -5.76
C ASN A 881 -23.10 28.80 -6.90
N ASN A 882 -23.42 27.51 -6.88
CA ASN A 882 -22.87 26.48 -7.75
C ASN A 882 -23.96 25.58 -8.35
N TYR A 883 -25.23 25.99 -8.44
CA TYR A 883 -26.32 25.05 -8.80
C TYR A 883 -26.06 24.28 -10.10
N LYS A 884 -25.47 24.93 -11.11
CA LYS A 884 -25.10 24.32 -12.40
C LYS A 884 -23.90 23.36 -12.30
N LYS A 885 -23.02 23.55 -11.30
CA LYS A 885 -21.81 22.73 -11.05
C LYS A 885 -22.03 21.66 -9.98
N LEU A 886 -23.07 21.80 -9.15
CA LEU A 886 -23.38 20.84 -8.09
C LEU A 886 -23.91 19.54 -8.70
N VAL A 887 -23.18 18.46 -8.46
CA VAL A 887 -23.60 17.09 -8.76
C VAL A 887 -23.98 16.37 -7.47
N VAL A 888 -25.20 15.85 -7.43
CA VAL A 888 -25.68 15.00 -6.35
C VAL A 888 -25.72 13.55 -6.83
N LYS A 889 -24.85 12.69 -6.28
CA LYS A 889 -24.81 11.25 -6.58
C LYS A 889 -25.71 10.48 -5.62
N VAL A 890 -26.55 9.59 -6.14
CA VAL A 890 -27.50 8.77 -5.37
C VAL A 890 -27.48 7.32 -5.86
N PRO A 891 -27.91 6.32 -5.09
CA PRO A 891 -27.85 4.93 -5.50
C PRO A 891 -28.62 4.68 -6.81
N LYS A 892 -27.99 4.03 -7.78
CA LYS A 892 -28.52 3.77 -9.14
C LYS A 892 -29.96 3.24 -9.11
N ASN A 893 -30.24 2.29 -8.22
CA ASN A 893 -31.54 1.63 -8.05
C ASN A 893 -32.63 2.51 -7.40
N LYS A 894 -32.32 3.74 -6.96
CA LYS A 894 -33.25 4.67 -6.29
C LYS A 894 -33.28 6.07 -6.90
N ILE A 895 -32.65 6.29 -8.07
CA ILE A 895 -32.47 7.64 -8.64
C ILE A 895 -33.78 8.45 -8.76
N ASN A 896 -34.86 7.85 -9.26
CA ASN A 896 -36.15 8.53 -9.43
C ASN A 896 -36.80 8.88 -8.09
N THR A 897 -36.77 7.94 -7.14
CA THR A 897 -37.29 8.14 -5.78
C THR A 897 -36.49 9.20 -5.02
N CYS A 898 -35.16 9.13 -5.09
CA CYS A 898 -34.27 10.13 -4.50
C CYS A 898 -34.47 11.50 -5.13
N LYS A 899 -34.65 11.59 -6.46
CA LYS A 899 -34.94 12.86 -7.14
C LYS A 899 -36.20 13.51 -6.57
N LYS A 900 -37.34 12.82 -6.54
CA LYS A 900 -38.60 13.35 -5.95
C LYS A 900 -38.43 13.72 -4.48
N LEU A 901 -37.79 12.83 -3.71
CA LEU A 901 -37.55 13.01 -2.28
C LEU A 901 -36.70 14.24 -1.99
N LEU A 902 -35.54 14.40 -2.63
CA LEU A 902 -34.63 15.52 -2.37
C LEU A 902 -35.24 16.86 -2.77
N ARG A 903 -35.99 16.91 -3.89
CA ARG A 903 -36.73 18.11 -4.32
C ARG A 903 -37.77 18.53 -3.31
N SER A 904 -38.62 17.61 -2.83
CA SER A 904 -39.61 17.90 -1.78
C SER A 904 -38.99 18.34 -0.45
N LYS A 905 -37.68 18.11 -0.25
CA LYS A 905 -36.91 18.53 0.93
C LYS A 905 -36.03 19.76 0.69
N GLY A 906 -36.28 20.50 -0.40
CA GLY A 906 -35.73 21.83 -0.65
C GLY A 906 -34.53 21.88 -1.60
N LEU A 907 -34.14 20.77 -2.24
CA LEU A 907 -33.07 20.79 -3.24
C LEU A 907 -33.55 21.48 -4.52
N SER A 908 -32.84 22.51 -5.00
CA SER A 908 -33.24 23.29 -6.18
C SER A 908 -33.33 22.44 -7.45
N THR A 909 -34.39 22.63 -8.25
CA THR A 909 -34.60 21.97 -9.55
C THR A 909 -33.42 22.10 -10.53
N LYS A 910 -32.59 23.13 -10.36
CA LYS A 910 -31.39 23.42 -11.17
C LYS A 910 -30.20 22.50 -10.91
N VAL A 911 -30.20 21.73 -9.80
CA VAL A 911 -29.09 20.85 -9.41
C VAL A 911 -29.13 19.52 -10.16
N LYS A 912 -28.00 19.08 -10.73
CA LYS A 912 -27.89 17.78 -11.40
C LYS A 912 -27.88 16.65 -10.37
N ILE A 913 -28.73 15.64 -10.57
CA ILE A 913 -28.75 14.40 -9.77
C ILE A 913 -28.38 13.24 -10.69
N THR A 914 -27.36 12.46 -10.31
CA THR A 914 -26.84 11.35 -11.11
C THR A 914 -26.81 10.05 -10.31
N LYS A 915 -26.65 8.93 -11.03
CA LYS A 915 -26.31 7.62 -10.46
C LYS A 915 -24.93 7.65 -9.78
#